data_AF-A0A9D0IFN9-F1
#
_entry.id   AF-A0A9D0IFN9-F1
#
_cell.length_a   1.000
_cell.length_b   1.000
_cell.length_c   1.000
_cell.angle_alpha   90.00
_cell.angle_beta   90.00
_cell.angle_gamma   90.00
#
_symmetry.space_group_name_H-M   'P 1'
#
loop_
_entity.id
_entity.type
_entity.pdbx_description
1 polymer ?
#
loop_
_entity_poly.entity_id
_entity_poly.type
_entity_poly.pdbx_seq_one_letter_code
_entity_poly.pdbx_strand_id
1 'polypeptide(L)'
;MTLYDQLHRRLLRPQDDAEHRDAPPLPCFVLFLTDPRLVEGEPILPLLLREGPRVGAFPIFLADAVEALPKGCRAIVRVGAGGYGQVQATPTAPPHPYEPDQVSPEEADRFARTMAPIRLQHLTASAEVPGTVSLLDLLGVERVEELDLLTRWRQSEPFRSLAVPIGRKAGGELLYLDFHERGHGPHGLGAGTTGSGKSELLQALVASLAVHFHPHEVAFVLIDYKGGGMANAFQGLPHLVGTITNLQGGLAIRALSALKAELKRRQRLFNQAGVTNIDAYQQRYRRREAPEPLPHLILIADEFAELVQEQPDFMKELISATRIGRSLGVHLLLTTQKPAGVVNEQIWTNTRFRFCLRVERPEDSQDVLRRPDAAGLPHHPGRGYFQVGNNEVFELFQAAWGGAPYAPGSFVVRDPYEIVEVTLEGERRPLGRSPRPRAFQERTTQLQALVAYIREVAKRAGITALPGPWLPPLPERITLEEVLAEVRPSEGWDGQTWQPATAWLEPVVGLVDDPANQQQRPLRLPLGEEGHLAVYGAPGTGKTTFLQTLITALARTHSPQEVHLYLLDFGGRLLTLFAPLPHVGGVVLMDEEEKLQRLFRFLLREMDRRKEQFARAGVGTLTAYRETTGDPMPALVVVLDNYTAFATPGAEEELEMLAQITREGGSLGVHLVLTANSPSLVKTKISNNITL
;
A
#
# COMPACT_ATOMS: atom_id res chain seq x y z
N MET A 1 32.67 32.84 -2.40
CA MET A 1 34.07 32.43 -2.68
C MET A 1 34.65 33.48 -3.61
N THR A 2 35.80 34.07 -3.29
CA THR A 2 36.39 35.12 -4.13
C THR A 2 37.08 34.53 -5.36
N LEU A 3 37.32 35.33 -6.41
CA LEU A 3 38.08 34.88 -7.59
C LEU A 3 39.50 34.41 -7.19
N TYR A 4 40.12 35.11 -6.24
CA TYR A 4 41.42 34.73 -5.69
C TYR A 4 41.37 33.32 -5.06
N ASP A 5 40.38 33.03 -4.20
CA ASP A 5 40.23 31.72 -3.57
C ASP A 5 40.04 30.60 -4.62
N GLN A 6 39.31 30.90 -5.69
CA GLN A 6 39.05 29.95 -6.77
C GLN A 6 40.33 29.61 -7.55
N LEU A 7 41.10 30.62 -7.94
CA LEU A 7 42.37 30.44 -8.66
C LEU A 7 43.43 29.81 -7.75
N HIS A 8 43.49 30.20 -6.48
CA HIS A 8 44.41 29.63 -5.50
C HIS A 8 44.11 28.15 -5.22
N ARG A 9 42.83 27.74 -5.16
CA ARG A 9 42.46 26.32 -5.09
C ARG A 9 42.91 25.53 -6.31
N ARG A 10 42.85 26.11 -7.52
CA ARG A 10 43.38 25.46 -8.73
C ARG A 10 44.88 25.24 -8.63
N LEU A 11 45.61 26.19 -8.06
CA LEU A 11 47.06 26.08 -7.83
C LEU A 11 47.42 24.93 -6.86
N LEU A 12 46.57 24.67 -5.86
CA LEU A 12 46.78 23.65 -4.83
C LEU A 12 46.33 22.23 -5.21
N ARG A 13 45.65 22.04 -6.35
CA ARG A 13 45.23 20.70 -6.79
C ARG A 13 46.46 19.88 -7.24
N PRO A 14 46.61 18.62 -6.78
CA PRO A 14 47.59 17.71 -7.36
C PRO A 14 47.30 17.54 -8.86
N GLN A 15 48.33 17.61 -9.71
CA GLN A 15 48.20 17.32 -11.13
C GLN A 15 48.12 15.81 -11.34
N ASP A 16 46.98 15.21 -11.03
CA ASP A 16 46.66 13.83 -11.41
C ASP A 16 46.15 13.86 -12.85
N ASP A 17 47.06 13.72 -13.82
CA ASP A 17 46.88 13.05 -15.13
C ASP A 17 48.03 13.42 -16.08
N ALA A 18 48.76 12.41 -16.56
CA ALA A 18 49.97 12.56 -17.36
C ALA A 18 49.73 12.99 -18.82
N GLU A 19 48.47 13.02 -19.29
CA GLU A 19 48.15 13.19 -20.72
C GLU A 19 47.84 14.64 -21.15
N HIS A 20 47.69 15.60 -20.24
CA HIS A 20 47.32 17.01 -20.57
C HIS A 20 48.23 18.06 -19.89
N ARG A 21 49.55 17.82 -19.84
CA ARG A 21 50.49 18.73 -19.12
C ARG A 21 50.54 20.17 -19.63
N ASP A 22 50.13 20.45 -20.87
CA ASP A 22 50.28 21.77 -21.50
C ASP A 22 48.97 22.57 -21.68
N ALA A 23 47.81 22.02 -21.31
CA ALA A 23 46.52 22.71 -21.49
C ALA A 23 46.08 23.47 -20.23
N PRO A 24 45.64 24.74 -20.33
CA PRO A 24 45.15 25.50 -19.18
C PRO A 24 43.82 24.92 -18.65
N PRO A 25 43.58 24.94 -17.33
CA PRO A 25 42.35 24.40 -16.74
C PRO A 25 41.12 25.21 -17.17
N LEU A 26 40.07 24.50 -17.59
CA LEU A 26 38.81 25.10 -18.02
C LEU A 26 37.84 25.32 -16.83
N PRO A 27 36.99 26.37 -16.87
CA PRO A 27 37.03 27.48 -17.84
C PRO A 27 38.28 28.35 -17.65
N CYS A 28 38.78 28.89 -18.77
CA CYS A 28 39.79 29.93 -18.76
C CYS A 28 39.16 31.28 -18.41
N PHE A 29 39.80 32.04 -17.53
CA PHE A 29 39.41 33.40 -17.18
C PHE A 29 40.25 34.38 -17.98
N VAL A 30 39.60 35.24 -18.79
CA VAL A 30 40.27 36.37 -19.44
C VAL A 30 39.88 37.63 -18.67
N LEU A 31 40.87 38.33 -18.13
CA LEU A 31 40.66 39.44 -17.19
C LEU A 31 41.12 40.74 -17.84
N PHE A 32 40.18 41.63 -18.17
CA PHE A 32 40.50 42.97 -18.66
C PHE A 32 40.70 43.92 -17.48
N LEU A 33 41.91 44.45 -17.33
CA LEU A 33 42.28 45.38 -16.28
C LEU A 33 42.52 46.75 -16.93
N THR A 34 41.48 47.57 -16.94
CA THR A 34 41.47 48.91 -17.54
C THR A 34 42.22 49.95 -16.71
N ASP A 35 42.36 49.69 -15.40
CA ASP A 35 43.16 50.51 -14.49
C ASP A 35 44.01 49.58 -13.60
N PRO A 36 45.32 49.45 -13.88
CA PRO A 36 46.22 48.58 -13.10
C PRO A 36 46.28 48.91 -11.61
N ARG A 37 45.93 50.13 -11.20
CA ARG A 37 45.93 50.57 -9.79
C ARG A 37 44.91 49.82 -8.93
N LEU A 38 43.86 49.26 -9.54
CA LEU A 38 42.80 48.53 -8.84
C LEU A 38 43.25 47.19 -8.24
N VAL A 39 44.38 46.65 -8.74
CA VAL A 39 44.94 45.36 -8.29
C VAL A 39 46.35 45.52 -7.73
N GLU A 40 46.80 46.77 -7.59
CA GLU A 40 48.12 47.10 -7.06
C GLU A 40 48.16 46.79 -5.55
N GLY A 41 49.09 45.95 -5.12
CA GLY A 41 49.19 45.48 -3.73
C GLY A 41 48.31 44.27 -3.38
N GLU A 42 47.38 43.88 -4.24
CA GLU A 42 46.53 42.70 -4.02
C GLU A 42 47.26 41.38 -4.33
N PRO A 43 47.04 40.30 -3.56
CA PRO A 43 47.74 39.02 -3.74
C PRO A 43 47.36 38.30 -5.05
N ILE A 44 46.27 38.71 -5.69
CA ILE A 44 45.86 38.18 -7.00
C ILE A 44 46.81 38.63 -8.13
N LEU A 45 47.43 39.80 -8.04
CA LEU A 45 48.28 40.32 -9.12
C LEU A 45 49.54 39.45 -9.33
N PRO A 46 50.32 39.09 -8.29
CA PRO A 46 51.42 38.13 -8.44
C PRO A 46 50.98 36.77 -8.98
N LEU A 47 49.80 36.28 -8.55
CA LEU A 47 49.23 35.01 -9.02
C LEU A 47 48.95 35.05 -10.52
N LEU A 48 48.29 36.12 -11.01
CA LEU A 48 47.96 36.31 -12.42
C LEU A 48 49.21 36.44 -13.30
N LEU A 49 50.23 37.18 -12.85
CA LEU A 49 51.45 37.42 -13.63
C LEU A 49 52.36 36.19 -13.70
N ARG A 50 52.47 35.41 -12.61
CA ARG A 50 53.40 34.27 -12.51
C ARG A 50 52.77 32.94 -12.90
N GLU A 51 51.57 32.67 -12.37
CA GLU A 51 50.92 31.36 -12.42
C GLU A 51 49.68 31.34 -13.33
N GLY A 52 49.37 32.45 -14.01
CA GLY A 52 48.17 32.62 -14.84
C GLY A 52 47.81 31.40 -15.70
N PRO A 53 48.68 30.94 -16.61
CA PRO A 53 48.42 29.76 -17.44
C PRO A 53 48.12 28.48 -16.64
N ARG A 54 48.80 28.27 -15.50
CA ARG A 54 48.60 27.09 -14.64
C ARG A 54 47.25 27.09 -13.94
N VAL A 55 46.71 28.26 -13.62
CA VAL A 55 45.39 28.41 -13.00
C VAL A 55 44.28 28.71 -14.02
N GLY A 56 44.63 28.77 -15.31
CA GLY A 56 43.72 29.08 -16.41
C GLY A 56 43.22 30.52 -16.33
N ALA A 57 44.08 31.48 -16.00
CA ALA A 57 43.76 32.90 -15.94
C ALA A 57 44.74 33.72 -16.80
N PHE A 58 44.20 34.61 -17.62
CA PHE A 58 44.91 35.38 -18.64
C PHE A 58 44.55 36.86 -18.52
N PRO A 59 45.39 37.66 -17.83
CA PRO A 59 45.14 39.10 -17.69
C PRO A 59 45.56 39.87 -18.94
N ILE A 60 44.72 40.83 -19.34
CA ILE A 60 44.98 41.85 -20.36
C ILE A 60 44.96 43.19 -19.66
N PHE A 61 46.14 43.81 -19.52
CA PHE A 61 46.29 45.13 -18.92
C PHE A 61 46.19 46.20 -20.01
N LEU A 62 45.38 47.22 -19.76
CA LEU A 62 45.24 48.37 -20.64
C LEU A 62 45.85 49.58 -19.93
N ALA A 63 46.66 50.34 -20.66
CA ALA A 63 47.28 51.56 -20.17
C ALA A 63 47.59 52.49 -21.34
N ASP A 64 47.56 53.81 -21.10
CA ASP A 64 47.86 54.83 -22.11
C ASP A 64 49.36 54.92 -22.44
N ALA A 65 50.21 54.39 -21.55
CA ALA A 65 51.67 54.39 -21.67
C ALA A 65 52.25 53.04 -21.27
N VAL A 66 53.33 52.61 -21.93
CA VAL A 66 53.96 51.31 -21.70
C VAL A 66 54.57 51.21 -20.30
N GLU A 67 55.04 52.34 -19.76
CA GLU A 67 55.66 52.46 -18.45
C GLU A 67 54.66 52.17 -17.31
N ALA A 68 53.36 52.29 -17.57
CA ALA A 68 52.30 52.01 -16.62
C ALA A 68 51.88 50.52 -16.59
N LEU A 69 52.41 49.68 -17.49
CA LEU A 69 52.14 48.25 -17.50
C LEU A 69 52.96 47.50 -16.44
N PRO A 70 52.41 46.45 -15.81
CA PRO A 70 53.18 45.60 -14.91
C PRO A 70 54.38 44.97 -15.61
N LYS A 71 55.55 44.99 -14.96
CA LYS A 71 56.80 44.41 -15.50
C LYS A 71 56.72 42.91 -15.84
N GLY A 72 55.72 42.21 -15.31
CA GLY A 72 55.47 40.79 -15.59
C GLY A 72 54.70 40.52 -16.89
N CYS A 73 54.31 41.55 -17.66
CA CYS A 73 53.65 41.37 -18.94
C CYS A 73 54.56 40.64 -19.93
N ARG A 74 54.06 39.54 -20.49
CA ARG A 74 54.82 38.73 -21.44
C ARG A 74 54.81 39.35 -22.83
N ALA A 75 53.69 39.89 -23.28
CA ALA A 75 53.56 40.58 -24.56
C ALA A 75 52.97 41.98 -24.35
N ILE A 76 53.39 42.93 -25.20
CA ILE A 76 52.87 44.30 -25.23
C ILE A 76 52.29 44.56 -26.62
N VAL A 77 51.04 44.99 -26.66
CA VAL A 77 50.35 45.38 -27.88
C VAL A 77 50.15 46.89 -27.85
N ARG A 78 50.73 47.59 -28.82
CA ARG A 78 50.54 49.04 -29.01
C ARG A 78 49.55 49.26 -30.13
N VAL A 79 48.60 50.16 -29.92
CA VAL A 79 47.61 50.58 -30.92
C VAL A 79 47.83 52.06 -31.19
N GLY A 80 48.27 52.41 -32.39
CA GLY A 80 48.55 53.80 -32.79
C GLY A 80 47.30 54.51 -33.34
N ALA A 81 47.32 55.85 -33.30
CA ALA A 81 46.22 56.75 -33.67
C ALA A 81 45.81 56.75 -35.16
N GLY A 82 46.18 55.72 -35.94
CA GLY A 82 45.89 55.61 -37.37
C GLY A 82 45.57 54.19 -37.83
N GLY A 83 45.18 53.29 -36.92
CA GLY A 83 44.88 51.90 -37.27
C GLY A 83 46.13 51.07 -37.61
N TYR A 84 47.30 51.44 -37.10
CA TYR A 84 48.51 50.62 -37.15
C TYR A 84 48.86 50.16 -35.75
N GLY A 85 49.03 48.86 -35.57
CA GLY A 85 49.42 48.26 -34.31
C GLY A 85 50.82 47.66 -34.36
N GLN A 86 51.47 47.58 -33.21
CA GLN A 86 52.72 46.84 -33.04
C GLN A 86 52.57 45.83 -31.90
N VAL A 87 52.94 44.57 -32.15
CA VAL A 87 53.04 43.55 -31.10
C VAL A 87 54.51 43.29 -30.79
N GLN A 88 54.84 43.30 -29.51
CA GLN A 88 56.16 42.95 -29.01
C GLN A 88 56.04 41.82 -27.98
N ALA A 89 56.50 40.62 -28.34
CA ALA A 89 56.32 39.39 -27.56
C ALA A 89 57.29 39.22 -26.38
N THR A 90 58.38 39.99 -26.34
CA THR A 90 59.27 40.16 -25.18
C THR A 90 59.93 41.54 -25.29
N PRO A 91 60.40 42.15 -24.19
CA PRO A 91 61.06 43.46 -24.23
C PRO A 91 62.28 43.54 -25.17
N THR A 92 62.85 42.39 -25.54
CA THR A 92 64.03 42.26 -26.41
C THR A 92 63.70 41.87 -27.85
N ALA A 93 62.48 41.43 -28.15
CA ALA A 93 62.06 41.08 -29.50
C ALA A 93 61.75 42.34 -30.33
N PRO A 94 62.04 42.35 -31.65
CA PRO A 94 61.62 43.44 -32.53
C PRO A 94 60.08 43.51 -32.62
N PRO A 95 59.50 44.71 -32.68
CA PRO A 95 58.05 44.86 -32.83
C PRO A 95 57.59 44.39 -34.22
N HIS A 96 56.51 43.63 -34.25
CA HIS A 96 55.87 43.19 -35.49
C HIS A 96 54.64 44.06 -35.79
N PRO A 97 54.54 44.67 -37.00
CA PRO A 97 53.39 45.45 -37.38
C PRO A 97 52.16 44.56 -37.60
N TYR A 98 50.98 45.06 -37.24
CA TYR A 98 49.70 44.45 -37.58
C TYR A 98 48.64 45.53 -37.86
N GLU A 99 47.59 45.13 -38.57
CA GLU A 99 46.41 45.94 -38.80
C GLU A 99 45.29 45.45 -37.85
N PRO A 100 44.85 46.25 -36.87
CA PRO A 100 43.74 45.91 -35.99
C PRO A 100 42.43 45.90 -36.77
N ASP A 101 41.58 44.93 -36.46
CA ASP A 101 40.18 44.95 -36.89
C ASP A 101 39.51 46.23 -36.33
N GLN A 102 38.80 46.96 -37.19
CA GLN A 102 38.03 48.14 -36.77
C GLN A 102 36.58 47.74 -36.51
N VAL A 103 36.06 48.19 -35.36
CA VAL A 103 34.64 48.04 -35.01
C VAL A 103 34.11 49.38 -34.56
N SER A 104 32.94 49.78 -35.05
CA SER A 104 32.32 51.03 -34.60
C SER A 104 31.77 50.86 -33.17
N PRO A 105 31.68 51.93 -32.37
CA PRO A 105 31.02 51.87 -31.06
C PRO A 105 29.57 51.34 -31.14
N GLU A 106 28.85 51.67 -32.22
CA GLU A 106 27.48 51.21 -32.47
C GLU A 106 27.42 49.72 -32.79
N GLU A 107 28.39 49.20 -33.56
CA GLU A 107 28.52 47.78 -33.85
C GLU A 107 28.88 46.99 -32.59
N ALA A 108 29.80 47.51 -31.76
CA ALA A 108 30.16 46.92 -30.49
C ALA A 108 28.98 46.89 -29.49
N ASP A 109 28.21 47.98 -29.35
CA ASP A 109 27.02 48.04 -28.49
C ASP A 109 25.93 47.07 -28.97
N ARG A 110 25.67 47.03 -30.28
CA ARG A 110 24.72 46.07 -30.87
C ARG A 110 25.15 44.64 -30.58
N PHE A 111 26.42 44.31 -30.81
CA PHE A 111 26.97 42.99 -30.53
C PHE A 111 26.84 42.63 -29.04
N ALA A 112 27.24 43.53 -28.14
CA ALA A 112 27.10 43.34 -26.69
C ALA A 112 25.64 43.08 -26.28
N ARG A 113 24.67 43.83 -26.83
CA ARG A 113 23.24 43.62 -26.60
C ARG A 113 22.73 42.29 -27.15
N THR A 114 23.23 41.84 -28.30
CA THR A 114 22.88 40.52 -28.86
C THR A 114 23.49 39.36 -28.07
N MET A 115 24.65 39.58 -27.45
CA MET A 115 25.30 38.62 -26.55
C MET A 115 24.70 38.65 -25.13
N ALA A 116 24.13 39.78 -24.70
CA ALA A 116 23.54 39.96 -23.37
C ALA A 116 22.46 38.92 -22.98
N PRO A 117 21.58 38.41 -23.86
CA PRO A 117 20.66 37.31 -23.55
C PRO A 117 21.33 35.93 -23.64
N ILE A 118 22.48 35.81 -24.29
CA ILE A 118 23.24 34.55 -24.37
C ILE A 118 23.81 34.30 -22.98
N ARG A 119 23.12 33.45 -22.25
CA ARG A 119 23.72 32.73 -21.13
C ARG A 119 24.59 31.67 -21.78
N LEU A 120 25.82 31.53 -21.32
CA LEU A 120 26.44 30.21 -21.40
C LEU A 120 25.39 29.28 -20.78
N GLN A 121 24.92 28.27 -21.54
CA GLN A 121 24.41 27.07 -20.89
C GLN A 121 25.48 26.77 -19.88
N HIS A 122 25.15 27.00 -18.63
CA HIS A 122 26.04 26.68 -17.54
C HIS A 122 26.59 25.30 -17.89
N LEU A 123 27.91 25.16 -18.05
CA LEU A 123 28.55 23.84 -18.07
C LEU A 123 28.41 23.16 -16.69
N THR A 124 27.61 23.73 -15.80
CA THR A 124 26.69 22.98 -14.94
C THR A 124 25.34 22.86 -15.66
N ALA A 125 25.20 21.94 -16.63
CA ALA A 125 23.94 21.23 -16.73
C ALA A 125 23.68 20.78 -15.29
N SER A 126 22.62 21.29 -14.68
CA SER A 126 22.43 21.26 -13.24
C SER A 126 22.74 19.86 -12.70
N ALA A 127 23.95 19.68 -12.15
CA ALA A 127 24.26 18.55 -11.26
C ALA A 127 23.31 18.58 -10.05
N GLU A 128 22.61 19.69 -9.86
CA GLU A 128 21.55 19.87 -8.90
C GLU A 128 20.27 19.14 -9.34
N VAL A 129 19.80 18.33 -8.41
CA VAL A 129 18.52 17.65 -8.48
C VAL A 129 17.40 18.69 -8.31
N PRO A 130 16.31 18.68 -9.13
CA PRO A 130 15.25 19.69 -9.12
C PRO A 130 14.67 19.96 -7.74
N GLY A 131 14.26 21.20 -7.45
CA GLY A 131 13.67 21.56 -6.15
C GLY A 131 12.35 20.83 -5.88
N THR A 132 11.42 20.85 -6.83
CA THR A 132 10.12 20.17 -6.71
C THR A 132 9.78 19.46 -8.02
N VAL A 133 8.97 18.40 -7.93
CA VAL A 133 8.45 17.65 -9.07
C VAL A 133 6.98 17.33 -8.79
N SER A 134 6.06 17.90 -9.57
CA SER A 134 4.64 17.51 -9.44
C SER A 134 4.39 16.15 -10.10
N LEU A 135 3.28 15.49 -9.73
CA LEU A 135 2.92 14.18 -10.30
C LEU A 135 2.70 14.25 -11.81
N LEU A 136 2.04 15.30 -12.32
CA LEU A 136 1.84 15.44 -13.76
C LEU A 136 3.14 15.79 -14.51
N ASP A 137 4.03 16.59 -13.89
CA ASP A 137 5.37 16.84 -14.45
C ASP A 137 6.25 15.57 -14.49
N LEU A 138 6.06 14.65 -13.54
CA LEU A 138 6.72 13.35 -13.54
C LEU A 138 6.20 12.49 -14.71
N LEU A 139 4.89 12.51 -14.95
CA LEU A 139 4.22 11.75 -16.00
C LEU A 139 4.34 12.38 -17.39
N GLY A 140 4.84 13.62 -17.46
CA GLY A 140 5.10 14.35 -18.70
C GLY A 140 3.82 14.87 -19.38
N VAL A 141 2.79 15.19 -18.60
CA VAL A 141 1.49 15.69 -19.08
C VAL A 141 1.06 16.93 -18.31
N GLU A 142 0.14 17.71 -18.87
CA GLU A 142 -0.48 18.85 -18.17
C GLU A 142 -1.92 18.53 -17.77
N ARG A 143 -2.55 17.60 -18.49
CA ARG A 143 -3.92 17.13 -18.26
C ARG A 143 -3.95 15.62 -18.08
N VAL A 144 -4.80 15.13 -17.19
CA VAL A 144 -4.93 13.68 -16.94
C VAL A 144 -5.41 12.94 -18.20
N GLU A 145 -6.18 13.60 -19.06
CA GLU A 145 -6.67 13.05 -20.32
C GLU A 145 -5.56 12.76 -21.34
N GLU A 146 -4.42 13.46 -21.27
CA GLU A 146 -3.25 13.26 -22.14
C GLU A 146 -2.51 11.96 -21.83
N LEU A 147 -2.81 11.31 -20.70
CA LEU A 147 -2.19 10.05 -20.32
C LEU A 147 -2.54 8.90 -21.27
N ASP A 148 -3.67 8.96 -21.98
CA ASP A 148 -4.18 7.88 -22.85
C ASP A 148 -4.05 6.47 -22.22
N LEU A 149 -4.68 6.32 -21.05
CA LEU A 149 -4.53 5.13 -20.19
C LEU A 149 -4.81 3.81 -20.92
N LEU A 150 -5.84 3.78 -21.78
CA LEU A 150 -6.19 2.55 -22.49
C LEU A 150 -5.11 2.13 -23.49
N THR A 151 -4.42 3.08 -24.12
CA THR A 151 -3.29 2.76 -25.00
C THR A 151 -2.09 2.30 -24.18
N ARG A 152 -1.76 2.99 -23.08
CA ARG A 152 -0.68 2.57 -22.17
C ARG A 152 -0.91 1.16 -21.62
N TRP A 153 -2.10 0.86 -21.13
CA TRP A 153 -2.45 -0.47 -20.61
C TRP A 153 -2.45 -1.56 -21.68
N ARG A 154 -2.76 -1.24 -22.94
CA ARG A 154 -2.65 -2.21 -24.05
C ARG A 154 -1.19 -2.50 -24.43
N GLN A 155 -0.31 -1.53 -24.26
CA GLN A 155 1.10 -1.60 -24.66
C GLN A 155 2.05 -1.99 -23.52
N SER A 156 1.58 -2.01 -22.27
CA SER A 156 2.38 -2.43 -21.11
C SER A 156 2.98 -3.83 -21.35
N GLU A 157 4.06 -4.18 -20.67
CA GLU A 157 4.61 -5.55 -20.68
C GLU A 157 5.15 -5.89 -19.28
N PRO A 158 4.26 -6.09 -18.28
CA PRO A 158 4.65 -6.34 -16.88
C PRO A 158 5.60 -7.54 -16.69
N PHE A 159 5.51 -8.55 -17.58
CA PHE A 159 6.41 -9.71 -17.62
C PHE A 159 7.83 -9.42 -18.13
N ARG A 160 8.10 -8.17 -18.56
CA ARG A 160 9.45 -7.69 -18.93
C ARG A 160 9.99 -6.72 -17.88
N SER A 161 9.16 -5.78 -17.44
CA SER A 161 9.54 -4.74 -16.49
C SER A 161 8.30 -4.16 -15.80
N LEU A 162 8.48 -3.83 -14.52
CA LEU A 162 7.52 -3.07 -13.70
C LEU A 162 8.09 -1.68 -13.38
N ALA A 163 8.93 -1.15 -14.27
CA ALA A 163 9.57 0.15 -14.10
C ALA A 163 8.57 1.30 -14.21
N VAL A 164 8.56 2.18 -13.22
CA VAL A 164 7.82 3.43 -13.24
C VAL A 164 8.66 4.59 -12.73
N PRO A 165 8.43 5.83 -13.21
CA PRO A 165 9.11 6.98 -12.66
C PRO A 165 8.61 7.25 -11.23
N ILE A 166 9.51 7.65 -10.34
CA ILE A 166 9.19 8.01 -8.94
C ILE A 166 9.69 9.41 -8.55
N GLY A 167 10.55 10.00 -9.36
CA GLY A 167 11.14 11.31 -9.12
C GLY A 167 12.11 11.70 -10.22
N ARG A 168 12.89 12.75 -9.98
CA ARG A 168 13.98 13.18 -10.86
C ARG A 168 15.31 13.22 -10.12
N LYS A 169 16.38 12.82 -10.79
CA LYS A 169 17.77 12.90 -10.31
C LYS A 169 18.47 14.12 -10.91
N ALA A 170 19.79 14.21 -10.74
CA ALA A 170 20.61 15.28 -11.28
C ALA A 170 20.40 15.42 -12.79
N GLY A 171 20.48 16.65 -13.31
CA GLY A 171 20.18 16.95 -14.72
C GLY A 171 18.69 16.91 -15.07
N GLY A 172 17.80 16.67 -14.08
CA GLY A 172 16.37 16.55 -14.30
C GLY A 172 15.95 15.22 -14.92
N GLU A 173 16.85 14.25 -15.04
CA GLU A 173 16.55 12.90 -15.56
C GLU A 173 15.55 12.17 -14.66
N LEU A 174 14.70 11.33 -15.24
CA LEU A 174 13.75 10.51 -14.48
C LEU A 174 14.50 9.43 -13.68
N LEU A 175 14.14 9.29 -12.41
CA LEU A 175 14.50 8.13 -11.60
C LEU A 175 13.36 7.11 -11.68
N TYR A 176 13.69 5.90 -12.12
CA TYR A 176 12.75 4.78 -12.19
C TYR A 176 12.89 3.84 -11.00
N LEU A 177 11.78 3.24 -10.58
CA LEU A 177 11.73 2.09 -9.69
C LEU A 177 11.11 0.91 -10.44
N ASP A 178 11.80 -0.23 -10.49
CA ASP A 178 11.33 -1.45 -11.14
C ASP A 178 11.17 -2.60 -10.13
N PHE A 179 9.92 -2.97 -9.84
CA PHE A 179 9.57 -4.09 -8.96
C PHE A 179 9.86 -5.47 -9.56
N HIS A 180 10.18 -5.56 -10.85
CA HIS A 180 10.40 -6.83 -11.52
C HIS A 180 11.64 -7.54 -10.97
N GLU A 181 11.64 -8.88 -10.93
CA GLU A 181 12.78 -9.66 -10.40
C GLU A 181 14.10 -9.37 -11.12
N ARG A 182 14.03 -9.03 -12.42
CA ARG A 182 15.17 -8.66 -13.27
C ARG A 182 15.55 -7.17 -13.19
N GLY A 183 14.73 -6.35 -12.53
CA GLY A 183 14.95 -4.92 -12.32
C GLY A 183 15.58 -4.65 -10.96
N HIS A 184 14.96 -3.77 -10.17
CA HIS A 184 15.41 -3.45 -8.82
C HIS A 184 14.97 -4.48 -7.77
N GLY A 185 14.09 -5.41 -8.16
CA GLY A 185 13.66 -6.55 -7.36
C GLY A 185 12.29 -6.36 -6.70
N PRO A 186 11.71 -7.47 -6.22
CA PRO A 186 10.31 -7.59 -5.77
C PRO A 186 10.02 -6.94 -4.42
N HIS A 187 11.06 -6.65 -3.63
CA HIS A 187 10.90 -6.22 -2.25
C HIS A 187 11.80 -5.02 -1.96
N GLY A 188 11.28 -4.04 -1.24
CA GLY A 188 12.00 -2.83 -0.91
C GLY A 188 11.72 -2.25 0.46
N LEU A 189 12.62 -1.37 0.88
CA LEU A 189 12.59 -0.70 2.19
C LEU A 189 12.65 0.83 2.02
N GLY A 190 11.73 1.54 2.65
CA GLY A 190 11.66 3.00 2.65
C GLY A 190 11.80 3.60 4.04
N ALA A 191 12.52 4.69 4.18
CA ALA A 191 12.53 5.47 5.42
C ALA A 191 12.48 6.97 5.19
N GLY A 192 12.01 7.71 6.20
CA GLY A 192 11.98 9.17 6.20
C GLY A 192 11.13 9.69 7.34
N THR A 193 11.65 10.67 8.08
CA THR A 193 10.95 11.24 9.25
C THR A 193 9.72 12.05 8.83
N THR A 194 8.87 12.42 9.80
CA THR A 194 7.68 13.23 9.52
C THR A 194 8.02 14.50 8.76
N GLY A 195 7.26 14.80 7.70
CA GLY A 195 7.50 15.95 6.83
C GLY A 195 8.63 15.77 5.80
N SER A 196 9.32 14.63 5.78
CA SER A 196 10.34 14.33 4.75
C SER A 196 9.77 14.07 3.35
N GLY A 197 8.45 13.81 3.23
CA GLY A 197 7.78 13.51 1.96
C GLY A 197 7.54 12.02 1.68
N LYS A 198 7.69 11.13 2.68
CA LYS A 198 7.55 9.67 2.52
C LYS A 198 6.18 9.25 1.97
N SER A 199 5.09 9.74 2.58
CA SER A 199 3.72 9.41 2.15
C SER A 199 3.43 9.92 0.73
N GLU A 200 3.99 11.07 0.37
CA GLU A 200 3.84 11.65 -0.97
C GLU A 200 4.58 10.85 -2.04
N LEU A 201 5.80 10.38 -1.74
CA LEU A 201 6.54 9.46 -2.61
C LEU A 201 5.77 8.14 -2.79
N LEU A 202 5.24 7.56 -1.71
CA LEU A 202 4.41 6.35 -1.79
C LEU A 202 3.17 6.58 -2.67
N GLN A 203 2.52 7.73 -2.52
CA GLN A 203 1.35 8.05 -3.31
C GLN A 203 1.69 8.24 -4.80
N ALA A 204 2.78 8.96 -5.09
CA ALA A 204 3.26 9.14 -6.46
C ALA A 204 3.68 7.81 -7.11
N LEU A 205 4.25 6.89 -6.33
CA LEU A 205 4.59 5.54 -6.79
C LEU A 205 3.35 4.74 -7.18
N VAL A 206 2.35 4.66 -6.30
CA VAL A 206 1.09 3.94 -6.57
C VAL A 206 0.38 4.53 -7.78
N ALA A 207 0.32 5.86 -7.86
CA ALA A 207 -0.24 6.57 -9.01
C ALA A 207 0.51 6.23 -10.32
N SER A 208 1.85 6.23 -10.29
CA SER A 208 2.66 5.91 -11.46
C SER A 208 2.45 4.47 -11.92
N LEU A 209 2.38 3.50 -11.00
CA LEU A 209 2.05 2.11 -11.34
C LEU A 209 0.65 1.97 -11.94
N ALA A 210 -0.35 2.65 -11.39
CA ALA A 210 -1.72 2.59 -11.90
C ALA A 210 -1.88 3.21 -13.30
N VAL A 211 -1.06 4.23 -13.62
CA VAL A 211 -1.02 4.85 -14.96
C VAL A 211 -0.37 3.93 -15.99
N HIS A 212 0.68 3.21 -15.62
CA HIS A 212 1.48 2.42 -16.56
C HIS A 212 0.93 1.00 -16.77
N PHE A 213 0.27 0.41 -15.78
CA PHE A 213 -0.17 -0.98 -15.82
C PHE A 213 -1.68 -1.12 -15.62
N HIS A 214 -2.27 -2.07 -16.33
CA HIS A 214 -3.70 -2.37 -16.20
C HIS A 214 -4.00 -2.93 -14.78
N PRO A 215 -5.19 -2.72 -14.19
CA PRO A 215 -5.54 -3.30 -12.88
C PRO A 215 -5.55 -4.85 -12.84
N HIS A 216 -5.52 -5.49 -14.01
CA HIS A 216 -5.38 -6.95 -14.14
C HIS A 216 -3.92 -7.41 -14.20
N GLU A 217 -2.98 -6.47 -14.24
CA GLU A 217 -1.53 -6.70 -14.34
C GLU A 217 -0.80 -6.33 -13.07
N VAL A 218 -1.24 -5.25 -12.40
CA VAL A 218 -0.72 -4.78 -11.11
C VAL A 218 -1.89 -4.44 -10.20
N ALA A 219 -1.82 -4.92 -8.96
CA ALA A 219 -2.81 -4.64 -7.93
C ALA A 219 -2.15 -4.33 -6.59
N PHE A 220 -2.80 -3.53 -5.76
CA PHE A 220 -2.29 -3.02 -4.50
C PHE A 220 -3.05 -3.55 -3.31
N VAL A 221 -2.29 -3.85 -2.28
CA VAL A 221 -2.74 -4.07 -0.92
C VAL A 221 -2.05 -3.03 -0.05
N LEU A 222 -2.83 -2.24 0.69
CA LEU A 222 -2.30 -1.23 1.59
C LEU A 222 -2.44 -1.69 3.04
N ILE A 223 -1.36 -1.61 3.81
CA ILE A 223 -1.35 -1.90 5.25
C ILE A 223 -1.06 -0.57 5.96
N ASP A 224 -2.08 -0.01 6.60
CA ASP A 224 -2.07 1.31 7.24
C ASP A 224 -2.45 1.17 8.72
N TYR A 225 -1.46 1.27 9.61
CA TYR A 225 -1.66 1.11 11.05
C TYR A 225 -2.18 2.38 11.74
N LYS A 226 -1.87 3.58 11.22
CA LYS A 226 -2.10 4.88 11.90
C LYS A 226 -3.37 5.62 11.45
N GLY A 227 -4.14 5.08 10.51
CA GLY A 227 -5.52 5.51 10.29
C GLY A 227 -5.81 6.11 8.92
N GLY A 228 -5.72 5.29 7.88
CA GLY A 228 -6.44 5.42 6.61
C GLY A 228 -5.99 6.53 5.66
N GLY A 229 -5.03 7.38 6.03
CA GLY A 229 -4.58 8.49 5.20
C GLY A 229 -4.05 8.03 3.83
N MET A 230 -3.34 6.89 3.79
CA MET A 230 -2.85 6.33 2.55
C MET A 230 -3.97 5.65 1.74
N ALA A 231 -4.82 4.87 2.39
CA ALA A 231 -5.91 4.15 1.73
C ALA A 231 -6.99 5.09 1.15
N ASN A 232 -7.36 6.13 1.90
CA ASN A 232 -8.36 7.10 1.48
C ASN A 232 -7.94 7.88 0.22
N ALA A 233 -6.63 8.10 0.04
CA ALA A 233 -6.10 8.78 -1.15
C ALA A 233 -6.37 7.99 -2.45
N PHE A 234 -6.59 6.67 -2.36
CA PHE A 234 -6.81 5.76 -3.48
C PHE A 234 -8.21 5.16 -3.52
N GLN A 235 -9.16 5.74 -2.78
CA GLN A 235 -10.53 5.24 -2.75
C GLN A 235 -11.15 5.26 -4.16
N GLY A 236 -11.60 4.09 -4.63
CA GLY A 236 -12.18 3.92 -5.96
C GLY A 236 -11.18 3.67 -7.09
N LEU A 237 -9.89 3.53 -6.79
CA LEU A 237 -8.89 3.06 -7.74
C LEU A 237 -9.12 1.56 -8.02
N PRO A 238 -9.28 1.12 -9.29
CA PRO A 238 -9.57 -0.28 -9.61
C PRO A 238 -8.41 -1.24 -9.30
N HIS A 239 -7.19 -0.71 -9.14
CA HIS A 239 -6.00 -1.47 -8.74
C HIS A 239 -5.96 -1.75 -7.24
N LEU A 240 -6.67 -0.99 -6.40
CA LEU A 240 -6.67 -1.21 -4.95
C LEU A 240 -7.62 -2.35 -4.60
N VAL A 241 -7.07 -3.54 -4.35
CA VAL A 241 -7.84 -4.76 -4.12
C VAL A 241 -8.01 -5.10 -2.63
N GLY A 242 -7.27 -4.42 -1.74
CA GLY A 242 -7.44 -4.63 -0.30
C GLY A 242 -6.79 -3.53 0.54
N THR A 243 -7.37 -3.26 1.69
CA THR A 243 -6.77 -2.42 2.73
C THR A 243 -6.83 -3.17 4.05
N ILE A 244 -5.72 -3.15 4.78
CA ILE A 244 -5.60 -3.62 6.15
C ILE A 244 -5.41 -2.39 7.02
N THR A 245 -6.41 -2.09 7.84
CA THR A 245 -6.35 -1.06 8.88
C THR A 245 -6.56 -1.71 10.24
N ASN A 246 -5.97 -1.13 11.28
CA ASN A 246 -6.23 -1.49 12.67
C ASN A 246 -6.13 -3.02 12.92
N LEU A 247 -4.90 -3.53 12.90
CA LEU A 247 -4.57 -4.96 13.02
C LEU A 247 -4.75 -5.54 14.45
N GLN A 248 -5.75 -5.06 15.19
CA GLN A 248 -6.06 -5.53 16.52
C GLN A 248 -6.86 -6.85 16.50
N GLY A 249 -6.70 -7.64 17.57
CA GLY A 249 -7.42 -8.91 17.74
C GLY A 249 -7.08 -9.97 16.68
N GLY A 250 -8.08 -10.77 16.27
CA GLY A 250 -7.91 -11.86 15.31
C GLY A 250 -7.69 -11.42 13.84
N LEU A 251 -7.73 -10.12 13.55
CA LEU A 251 -7.64 -9.59 12.18
C LEU A 251 -6.27 -9.82 11.53
N ALA A 252 -5.17 -9.81 12.30
CA ALA A 252 -3.84 -10.11 11.79
C ALA A 252 -3.71 -11.57 11.35
N ILE A 253 -4.19 -12.51 12.17
CA ILE A 253 -4.18 -13.94 11.86
C ILE A 253 -5.07 -14.23 10.65
N ARG A 254 -6.23 -13.56 10.57
CA ARG A 254 -7.14 -13.61 9.43
C ARG A 254 -6.47 -13.15 8.14
N ALA A 255 -5.83 -11.98 8.15
CA ALA A 255 -5.15 -11.41 6.99
C ALA A 255 -4.01 -12.32 6.48
N LEU A 256 -3.21 -12.90 7.38
CA LEU A 256 -2.17 -13.88 7.00
C LEU A 256 -2.76 -15.15 6.42
N SER A 257 -3.84 -15.66 7.00
CA SER A 257 -4.52 -16.86 6.51
C SER A 257 -5.04 -16.64 5.10
N ALA A 258 -5.61 -15.46 4.84
CA ALA A 258 -6.06 -15.04 3.52
C ALA A 258 -4.91 -14.85 2.52
N LEU A 259 -3.79 -14.26 2.92
CA LEU A 259 -2.59 -14.15 2.06
C LEU A 259 -2.03 -15.53 1.71
N LYS A 260 -1.93 -16.45 2.68
CA LYS A 260 -1.51 -17.84 2.43
C LYS A 260 -2.46 -18.57 1.49
N ALA A 261 -3.76 -18.33 1.61
CA ALA A 261 -4.77 -18.87 0.70
C ALA A 261 -4.60 -18.32 -0.73
N GLU A 262 -4.32 -17.02 -0.88
CA GLU A 262 -4.01 -16.41 -2.18
C GLU A 262 -2.75 -17.04 -2.80
N LEU A 263 -1.67 -17.24 -2.04
CA LEU A 263 -0.46 -17.91 -2.55
C LEU A 263 -0.78 -19.33 -3.05
N LYS A 264 -1.60 -20.09 -2.32
CA LYS A 264 -2.07 -21.41 -2.76
C LYS A 264 -2.93 -21.32 -4.02
N ARG A 265 -3.82 -20.33 -4.14
CA ARG A 265 -4.65 -20.09 -5.33
C ARG A 265 -3.78 -19.86 -6.56
N ARG A 266 -2.78 -18.97 -6.45
CA ARG A 266 -1.81 -18.68 -7.52
C ARG A 266 -1.06 -19.92 -7.96
N GLN A 267 -0.56 -20.73 -7.02
CA GLN A 267 0.13 -21.97 -7.34
C GLN A 267 -0.75 -22.96 -8.11
N ARG A 268 -2.04 -23.09 -7.73
CA ARG A 268 -2.99 -23.94 -8.47
C ARG A 268 -3.19 -23.44 -9.91
N LEU A 269 -3.37 -22.14 -10.10
CA LEU A 269 -3.52 -21.54 -11.43
C LEU A 269 -2.28 -21.73 -12.30
N PHE A 270 -1.08 -21.60 -11.71
CA PHE A 270 0.18 -21.84 -12.41
C PHE A 270 0.29 -23.30 -12.87
N ASN A 271 -0.07 -24.24 -11.99
CA ASN A 271 -0.08 -25.66 -12.33
C ASN A 271 -1.09 -25.96 -13.45
N GLN A 272 -2.30 -25.41 -13.40
CA GLN A 272 -3.33 -25.56 -14.44
C GLN A 272 -2.88 -24.96 -15.78
N ALA A 273 -2.19 -23.82 -15.76
CA ALA A 273 -1.64 -23.18 -16.95
C ALA A 273 -0.30 -23.78 -17.41
N GLY A 274 0.29 -24.74 -16.67
CA GLY A 274 1.58 -25.35 -17.00
C GLY A 274 2.75 -24.37 -16.97
N VAL A 275 2.76 -23.45 -16.01
CA VAL A 275 3.81 -22.42 -15.82
C VAL A 275 4.33 -22.43 -14.38
N THR A 276 5.47 -21.78 -14.13
CA THR A 276 6.14 -21.78 -12.81
C THR A 276 6.29 -20.39 -12.20
N ASN A 277 6.00 -19.32 -12.96
CA ASN A 277 6.11 -17.94 -12.50
C ASN A 277 5.01 -17.05 -13.10
N ILE A 278 4.84 -15.88 -12.49
CA ILE A 278 3.84 -14.89 -12.86
C ILE A 278 4.03 -14.35 -14.28
N ASP A 279 5.27 -14.15 -14.73
CA ASP A 279 5.59 -13.64 -16.06
C ASP A 279 5.01 -14.55 -17.16
N ALA A 280 5.26 -15.86 -17.03
CA ALA A 280 4.75 -16.87 -17.94
C ALA A 280 3.21 -16.98 -17.86
N TYR A 281 2.64 -16.88 -16.67
CA TYR A 281 1.18 -16.87 -16.51
C TYR A 281 0.53 -15.67 -17.23
N GLN A 282 1.06 -14.46 -17.03
CA GLN A 282 0.53 -13.26 -17.68
C GLN A 282 0.69 -13.30 -19.21
N GLN A 283 1.79 -13.87 -19.71
CA GLN A 283 1.94 -14.13 -21.15
C GLN A 283 0.85 -15.07 -21.68
N ARG A 284 0.56 -16.17 -20.98
CA ARG A 284 -0.55 -17.08 -21.35
C ARG A 284 -1.90 -16.40 -21.27
N TYR A 285 -2.15 -15.59 -20.25
CA TYR A 285 -3.39 -14.82 -20.13
C TYR A 285 -3.58 -13.85 -21.31
N ARG A 286 -2.54 -13.13 -21.71
CA ARG A 286 -2.58 -12.27 -22.92
C ARG A 286 -2.88 -13.02 -24.20
N ARG A 287 -2.41 -14.27 -24.31
CA ARG A 287 -2.73 -15.18 -25.43
C ARG A 287 -4.11 -15.84 -25.30
N ARG A 288 -4.86 -15.56 -24.23
CA ARG A 288 -6.15 -16.17 -23.89
C ARG A 288 -6.07 -17.68 -23.62
N GLU A 289 -4.92 -18.13 -23.14
CA GLU A 289 -4.64 -19.53 -22.79
C GLU A 289 -4.79 -19.81 -21.29
N ALA A 290 -4.93 -18.75 -20.47
CA ALA A 290 -5.21 -18.85 -19.03
C ALA A 290 -6.63 -18.33 -18.73
N PRO A 291 -7.33 -18.92 -17.73
CA PRO A 291 -8.76 -18.70 -17.53
C PRO A 291 -9.11 -17.34 -16.93
N GLU A 292 -8.20 -16.77 -16.12
CA GLU A 292 -8.46 -15.53 -15.39
C GLU A 292 -7.20 -14.66 -15.26
N PRO A 293 -7.35 -13.33 -15.16
CA PRO A 293 -6.22 -12.43 -14.92
C PRO A 293 -5.60 -12.66 -13.54
N LEU A 294 -4.27 -12.52 -13.47
CA LEU A 294 -3.55 -12.56 -12.21
C LEU A 294 -2.51 -11.43 -12.14
N PRO A 295 -2.73 -10.40 -11.31
CA PRO A 295 -1.84 -9.26 -11.24
C PRO A 295 -0.62 -9.57 -10.35
N HIS A 296 0.48 -8.87 -10.60
CA HIS A 296 1.51 -8.65 -9.60
C HIS A 296 0.87 -7.93 -8.40
N LEU A 297 0.89 -8.56 -7.24
CA LEU A 297 0.28 -8.05 -6.01
C LEU A 297 1.35 -7.33 -5.19
N ILE A 298 1.27 -6.00 -5.10
CA ILE A 298 2.21 -5.17 -4.36
C ILE A 298 1.60 -4.83 -3.00
N LEU A 299 2.17 -5.40 -1.94
CA LEU A 299 1.83 -5.09 -0.56
C LEU A 299 2.66 -3.89 -0.10
N ILE A 300 2.01 -2.79 0.28
CA ILE A 300 2.67 -1.59 0.79
C ILE A 300 2.29 -1.43 2.26
N ALA A 301 3.28 -1.62 3.14
CA ALA A 301 3.13 -1.37 4.56
C ALA A 301 3.69 0.00 4.91
N ASP A 302 2.79 0.94 5.21
CA ASP A 302 3.17 2.23 5.76
C ASP A 302 3.34 2.11 7.28
N GLU A 303 4.38 2.77 7.78
CA GLU A 303 4.77 2.75 9.19
C GLU A 303 4.86 1.34 9.81
N PHE A 304 5.58 0.43 9.15
CA PHE A 304 5.68 -0.97 9.58
C PHE A 304 6.34 -1.15 10.96
N ALA A 305 7.01 -0.12 11.50
CA ALA A 305 7.55 -0.12 12.85
C ALA A 305 6.51 -0.45 13.92
N GLU A 306 5.29 0.07 13.76
CA GLU A 306 4.18 -0.23 14.68
C GLU A 306 3.78 -1.72 14.59
N LEU A 307 3.80 -2.30 13.38
CA LEU A 307 3.51 -3.72 13.17
C LEU A 307 4.54 -4.62 13.86
N VAL A 308 5.82 -4.24 13.84
CA VAL A 308 6.87 -5.01 14.53
C VAL A 308 6.68 -4.97 16.05
N GLN A 309 6.22 -3.85 16.59
CA GLN A 309 6.00 -3.68 18.03
C GLN A 309 4.75 -4.40 18.53
N GLU A 310 3.64 -4.25 17.80
CA GLU A 310 2.32 -4.75 18.24
C GLU A 310 2.04 -6.19 17.76
N GLN A 311 2.55 -6.57 16.58
CA GLN A 311 2.26 -7.84 15.92
C GLN A 311 3.54 -8.49 15.34
N PRO A 312 4.55 -8.82 16.18
CA PRO A 312 5.84 -9.32 15.72
C PRO A 312 5.75 -10.65 14.94
N ASP A 313 4.85 -11.55 15.36
CA ASP A 313 4.65 -12.82 14.67
C ASP A 313 3.96 -12.63 13.32
N PHE A 314 3.08 -11.63 13.19
CA PHE A 314 2.50 -11.27 11.91
C PHE A 314 3.59 -10.83 10.91
N MET A 315 4.50 -9.96 11.35
CA MET A 315 5.59 -9.47 10.49
C MET A 315 6.54 -10.57 10.03
N LYS A 316 6.91 -11.50 10.93
CA LYS A 316 7.74 -12.68 10.57
C LYS A 316 7.06 -13.52 9.49
N GLU A 317 5.78 -13.82 9.66
CA GLU A 317 4.99 -14.59 8.72
C GLU A 317 4.77 -13.86 7.39
N LEU A 318 4.57 -12.54 7.41
CA LEU A 318 4.43 -11.71 6.20
C LEU A 318 5.72 -11.74 5.36
N ILE A 319 6.89 -11.55 6.00
CA ILE A 319 8.19 -11.63 5.31
C ILE A 319 8.43 -13.04 4.77
N SER A 320 8.08 -14.08 5.53
CA SER A 320 8.21 -15.47 5.09
C SER A 320 7.31 -15.77 3.88
N ALA A 321 6.04 -15.36 3.93
CA ALA A 321 5.06 -15.55 2.87
C ALA A 321 5.44 -14.81 1.58
N THR A 322 5.90 -13.57 1.68
CA THR A 322 6.31 -12.76 0.52
C THR A 322 7.59 -13.27 -0.13
N ARG A 323 8.55 -13.78 0.66
CA ARG A 323 9.76 -14.44 0.14
C ARG A 323 9.42 -15.66 -0.72
N ILE A 324 8.45 -16.48 -0.29
CA ILE A 324 7.95 -17.63 -1.07
C ILE A 324 7.10 -17.15 -2.26
N GLY A 325 6.33 -16.08 -2.05
CA GLY A 325 5.43 -15.49 -3.03
C GLY A 325 6.10 -14.74 -4.18
N ARG A 326 7.43 -14.61 -4.17
CA ARG A 326 8.19 -13.89 -5.19
C ARG A 326 7.89 -14.35 -6.61
N SER A 327 8.04 -15.65 -6.90
CA SER A 327 7.72 -16.22 -8.22
C SER A 327 6.23 -16.20 -8.54
N LEU A 328 5.38 -16.14 -7.51
CA LEU A 328 3.93 -16.00 -7.60
C LEU A 328 3.49 -14.55 -7.87
N GLY A 329 4.45 -13.62 -8.02
CA GLY A 329 4.19 -12.21 -8.31
C GLY A 329 3.71 -11.42 -7.10
N VAL A 330 4.12 -11.80 -5.89
CA VAL A 330 3.81 -11.08 -4.66
C VAL A 330 5.03 -10.27 -4.22
N HIS A 331 4.84 -8.95 -4.13
CA HIS A 331 5.87 -7.95 -3.87
C HIS A 331 5.61 -7.23 -2.55
N LEU A 332 6.66 -6.72 -1.90
CA LEU A 332 6.55 -6.12 -0.57
C LEU A 332 7.36 -4.82 -0.47
N LEU A 333 6.69 -3.72 -0.16
CA LEU A 333 7.33 -2.45 0.17
C LEU A 333 7.05 -2.10 1.64
N LEU A 334 8.10 -2.12 2.45
CA LEU A 334 8.02 -1.75 3.86
C LEU A 334 8.51 -0.31 4.02
N THR A 335 7.76 0.56 4.70
CA THR A 335 8.25 1.91 5.01
C THR A 335 8.06 2.32 6.47
N THR A 336 8.96 3.15 6.99
CA THR A 336 8.94 3.59 8.39
C THR A 336 9.39 5.04 8.55
N GLN A 337 8.86 5.75 9.55
CA GLN A 337 9.39 7.05 9.98
C GLN A 337 10.59 6.91 10.93
N LYS A 338 10.70 5.77 11.62
CA LYS A 338 11.74 5.49 12.62
C LYS A 338 12.36 4.13 12.34
N PRO A 339 13.46 4.06 11.56
CA PRO A 339 14.08 2.78 11.21
C PRO A 339 14.86 2.16 12.37
N ALA A 340 15.39 2.97 13.30
CA ALA A 340 16.19 2.50 14.43
C ALA A 340 15.52 1.36 15.23
N GLY A 341 16.22 0.24 15.35
CA GLY A 341 15.79 -0.92 16.15
C GLY A 341 14.67 -1.75 15.53
N VAL A 342 14.11 -1.33 14.40
CA VAL A 342 13.02 -2.01 13.70
C VAL A 342 13.54 -2.74 12.44
N VAL A 343 14.48 -2.11 11.73
CA VAL A 343 15.11 -2.70 10.54
C VAL A 343 16.19 -3.69 10.96
N ASN A 344 15.84 -4.97 11.05
CA ASN A 344 16.80 -6.04 11.33
C ASN A 344 17.49 -6.56 10.05
N GLU A 345 18.51 -7.41 10.22
CA GLU A 345 19.27 -8.01 9.11
C GLU A 345 18.39 -8.85 8.17
N GLN A 346 17.36 -9.52 8.69
CA GLN A 346 16.43 -10.29 7.88
C GLN A 346 15.63 -9.39 6.92
N ILE A 347 15.06 -8.28 7.40
CA ILE A 347 14.35 -7.31 6.55
C ILE A 347 15.31 -6.72 5.52
N TRP A 348 16.50 -6.33 5.97
CA TRP A 348 17.49 -5.71 5.09
C TRP A 348 17.92 -6.66 3.96
N THR A 349 18.21 -7.93 4.27
CA THR A 349 18.65 -8.93 3.30
C THR A 349 17.55 -9.34 2.30
N ASN A 350 16.28 -9.27 2.71
CA ASN A 350 15.15 -9.59 1.84
C ASN A 350 14.64 -8.38 1.03
N THR A 351 15.22 -7.18 1.20
CA THR A 351 14.84 -5.97 0.45
C THR A 351 15.99 -5.53 -0.46
N ARG A 352 15.80 -5.61 -1.78
CA ARG A 352 16.89 -5.33 -2.74
C ARG A 352 17.05 -3.85 -3.04
N PHE A 353 15.95 -3.13 -3.15
CA PHE A 353 15.96 -1.69 -3.38
C PHE A 353 15.53 -0.93 -2.14
N ARG A 354 16.07 0.27 -1.95
CA ARG A 354 15.82 1.10 -0.78
C ARG A 354 15.73 2.55 -1.16
N PHE A 355 14.88 3.30 -0.47
CA PHE A 355 14.92 4.75 -0.50
C PHE A 355 14.96 5.29 0.92
N CYS A 356 15.78 6.31 1.14
CA CYS A 356 15.83 7.03 2.41
C CYS A 356 15.70 8.52 2.11
N LEU A 357 14.56 9.08 2.50
CA LEU A 357 14.39 10.53 2.57
C LEU A 357 15.11 11.05 3.81
N ARG A 358 15.04 12.35 4.06
CA ARG A 358 15.65 12.95 5.25
C ARG A 358 15.25 12.19 6.53
N VAL A 359 16.26 11.78 7.30
CA VAL A 359 16.14 11.24 8.65
C VAL A 359 16.85 12.16 9.64
N GLU A 360 16.59 12.00 10.94
CA GLU A 360 17.17 12.88 11.96
C GLU A 360 18.59 12.46 12.34
N ARG A 361 18.85 11.16 12.42
CA ARG A 361 20.12 10.62 12.92
C ARG A 361 20.91 9.87 11.84
N PRO A 362 22.25 9.98 11.81
CA PRO A 362 23.08 9.18 10.91
C PRO A 362 22.85 7.67 11.05
N GLU A 363 22.55 7.18 12.26
CA GLU A 363 22.29 5.77 12.55
C GLU A 363 21.00 5.29 11.84
N ASP A 364 19.98 6.12 11.75
CA ASP A 364 18.74 5.80 11.03
C ASP A 364 19.01 5.58 9.53
N SER A 365 19.89 6.41 8.95
CA SER A 365 20.35 6.27 7.57
C SER A 365 21.21 5.00 7.42
N GLN A 366 22.04 4.69 8.41
CA GLN A 366 22.89 3.50 8.43
C GLN A 366 22.07 2.21 8.46
N ASP A 367 20.97 2.16 9.19
CA ASP A 367 20.11 0.96 9.26
C ASP A 367 19.44 0.63 7.92
N VAL A 368 19.15 1.67 7.11
CA VAL A 368 18.48 1.52 5.81
C VAL A 368 19.48 1.38 4.68
N LEU A 369 20.37 2.37 4.50
CA LEU A 369 21.27 2.49 3.36
C LEU A 369 22.67 1.90 3.60
N ARG A 370 22.99 1.54 4.84
CA ARG A 370 24.37 1.26 5.28
C ARG A 370 25.33 2.45 5.03
N ARG A 371 24.76 3.66 5.00
CA ARG A 371 25.46 4.94 4.82
C ARG A 371 24.80 6.02 5.70
N PRO A 372 25.52 7.01 6.22
CA PRO A 372 24.96 8.08 7.04
C PRO A 372 24.32 9.23 6.24
N ASP A 373 24.42 9.21 4.91
CA ASP A 373 24.20 10.37 4.04
C ASP A 373 22.80 10.99 4.14
N ALA A 374 21.75 10.20 4.41
CA ALA A 374 20.37 10.71 4.43
C ALA A 374 20.08 11.65 5.61
N ALA A 375 20.87 11.58 6.69
CA ALA A 375 20.78 12.52 7.81
C ALA A 375 21.32 13.91 7.46
N GLY A 376 22.22 13.99 6.48
CA GLY A 376 22.79 15.25 5.98
C GLY A 376 21.95 15.94 4.90
N LEU A 377 20.80 15.37 4.53
CA LEU A 377 19.93 15.96 3.52
C LEU A 377 19.32 17.29 3.99
N PRO A 378 19.16 18.28 3.10
CA PRO A 378 18.53 19.55 3.44
C PRO A 378 17.08 19.33 3.90
N HIS A 379 16.54 20.31 4.63
CA HIS A 379 15.12 20.36 5.02
C HIS A 379 14.21 20.67 3.82
N HIS A 380 14.26 19.82 2.81
CA HIS A 380 13.49 19.93 1.58
C HIS A 380 12.68 18.64 1.38
N PRO A 381 11.34 18.66 1.53
CA PRO A 381 10.52 17.47 1.36
C PRO A 381 10.70 16.81 -0.01
N GLY A 382 10.69 15.48 -0.02
CA GLY A 382 10.89 14.63 -1.19
C GLY A 382 12.35 14.44 -1.60
N ARG A 383 13.32 15.16 -1.00
CA ARG A 383 14.74 14.89 -1.23
C ARG A 383 15.14 13.57 -0.56
N GLY A 384 15.80 12.69 -1.30
CA GLY A 384 16.23 11.40 -0.78
C GLY A 384 17.34 10.74 -1.58
N TYR A 385 17.87 9.65 -1.03
CA TYR A 385 18.75 8.74 -1.73
C TYR A 385 17.99 7.46 -2.10
N PHE A 386 18.24 6.98 -3.32
CA PHE A 386 17.75 5.71 -3.83
C PHE A 386 18.93 4.74 -4.00
N GLN A 387 18.81 3.53 -3.47
CA GLN A 387 19.85 2.51 -3.48
C GLN A 387 19.29 1.19 -4.04
N VAL A 388 20.08 0.50 -4.87
CA VAL A 388 19.80 -0.88 -5.29
C VAL A 388 21.00 -1.76 -4.99
N GLY A 389 20.73 -2.94 -4.42
CA GLY A 389 21.77 -3.89 -4.04
C GLY A 389 22.75 -3.31 -3.02
N ASN A 390 24.03 -3.68 -3.14
CA ASN A 390 25.11 -3.15 -2.31
C ASN A 390 25.80 -1.96 -3.01
N ASN A 391 25.03 -0.90 -3.32
CA ASN A 391 25.45 0.26 -4.12
C ASN A 391 25.70 -0.02 -5.60
N GLU A 392 24.97 -0.97 -6.20
CA GLU A 392 24.92 -1.10 -7.67
C GLU A 392 24.34 0.17 -8.30
N VAL A 393 23.36 0.76 -7.62
CA VAL A 393 22.80 2.08 -7.88
C VAL A 393 22.79 2.85 -6.57
N PHE A 394 23.23 4.11 -6.60
CA PHE A 394 23.12 5.04 -5.47
C PHE A 394 22.92 6.46 -6.00
N GLU A 395 21.69 6.96 -5.96
CA GLU A 395 21.28 8.19 -6.64
C GLU A 395 20.62 9.17 -5.67
N LEU A 396 21.04 10.44 -5.70
CA LEU A 396 20.31 11.53 -5.05
C LEU A 396 19.15 11.94 -5.96
N PHE A 397 17.95 12.05 -5.40
CA PHE A 397 16.76 12.36 -6.18
C PHE A 397 15.77 13.25 -5.42
N GLN A 398 14.85 13.83 -6.17
CA GLN A 398 13.67 14.54 -5.70
C GLN A 398 12.44 13.72 -6.08
N ALA A 399 11.73 13.22 -5.07
CA ALA A 399 10.46 12.52 -5.22
C ALA A 399 9.39 13.43 -5.81
N ALA A 400 8.50 12.84 -6.60
CA ALA A 400 7.30 13.52 -7.06
C ALA A 400 6.26 13.66 -5.95
N TRP A 401 5.42 14.69 -6.09
CA TRP A 401 4.39 15.06 -5.12
C TRP A 401 3.00 15.09 -5.77
N GLY A 402 2.05 14.31 -5.23
CA GLY A 402 0.68 14.22 -5.74
C GLY A 402 -0.26 15.33 -5.25
N GLY A 403 0.09 16.00 -4.16
CA GLY A 403 -0.72 17.06 -3.55
C GLY A 403 -0.71 18.41 -4.28
N ALA A 404 0.03 18.53 -5.39
CA ALA A 404 0.02 19.74 -6.21
C ALA A 404 -1.41 20.06 -6.68
N PRO A 405 -1.81 21.34 -6.77
CA PRO A 405 -3.14 21.72 -7.24
C PRO A 405 -3.33 21.30 -8.71
N TYR A 406 -4.52 20.80 -9.05
CA TYR A 406 -4.89 20.49 -10.42
C TYR A 406 -5.72 21.62 -11.04
N ALA A 407 -5.16 22.33 -12.02
CA ALA A 407 -5.81 23.47 -12.69
C ALA A 407 -5.54 23.44 -14.21
N PRO A 408 -6.19 22.53 -14.96
CA PRO A 408 -5.97 22.37 -16.40
C PRO A 408 -6.32 23.66 -17.15
N GLY A 409 -5.45 24.11 -18.05
CA GLY A 409 -5.65 25.34 -18.86
C GLY A 409 -5.28 26.65 -18.16
N SER A 410 -4.84 26.60 -16.90
CA SER A 410 -4.18 27.74 -16.27
C SER A 410 -2.70 27.74 -16.66
N PHE A 411 -2.23 28.81 -17.31
CA PHE A 411 -0.80 29.01 -17.52
C PHE A 411 -0.16 29.24 -16.15
N VAL A 412 0.29 28.17 -15.49
CA VAL A 412 1.36 28.31 -14.51
C VAL A 412 2.59 28.64 -15.34
N VAL A 413 2.91 29.94 -15.41
CA VAL A 413 4.19 30.38 -15.94
C VAL A 413 5.26 29.61 -15.14
N ARG A 414 5.90 28.63 -15.78
CA ARG A 414 6.76 27.63 -15.12
C ARG A 414 7.92 28.27 -14.36
N ASP A 415 8.29 29.51 -14.69
CA ASP A 415 9.17 30.35 -13.89
C ASP A 415 8.68 31.80 -13.93
N PRO A 416 8.43 32.45 -12.78
CA PRO A 416 8.13 33.88 -12.77
C PRO A 416 9.30 34.64 -13.40
N TYR A 417 9.07 35.24 -14.57
CA TYR A 417 10.09 36.03 -15.22
C TYR A 417 10.02 37.48 -14.73
N GLU A 418 11.19 38.04 -14.44
CA GLU A 418 11.36 39.45 -14.13
C GLU A 418 12.00 40.11 -15.36
N ILE A 419 11.27 41.05 -15.94
CA ILE A 419 11.80 41.94 -16.96
C ILE A 419 12.65 42.97 -16.22
N VAL A 420 13.95 43.01 -16.51
CA VAL A 420 14.89 43.99 -15.96
C VAL A 420 15.44 44.86 -17.08
N GLU A 421 15.50 46.15 -16.85
CA GLU A 421 16.36 47.07 -17.56
C GLU A 421 17.79 46.88 -17.06
N VAL A 422 18.75 46.85 -17.97
CA VAL A 422 20.18 46.86 -17.64
C VAL A 422 20.71 48.22 -18.04
N THR A 423 21.16 49.02 -17.06
CA THR A 423 21.74 50.34 -17.34
C THR A 423 23.12 50.19 -17.97
N LEU A 424 23.65 51.30 -18.49
CA LEU A 424 25.00 51.35 -19.06
C LEU A 424 26.09 51.01 -18.02
N GLU A 425 25.85 51.22 -16.71
CA GLU A 425 26.76 50.78 -15.65
C GLU A 425 26.55 49.31 -15.23
N GLY A 426 25.62 48.59 -15.85
CA GLY A 426 25.30 47.20 -15.54
C GLY A 426 24.34 47.01 -14.36
N GLU A 427 23.77 48.10 -13.82
CA GLU A 427 22.73 48.04 -12.79
C GLU A 427 21.46 47.40 -13.37
N ARG A 428 20.85 46.46 -12.63
CA ARG A 428 19.62 45.77 -13.06
C ARG A 428 18.42 46.38 -12.36
N ARG A 429 17.56 47.08 -13.10
CA ARG A 429 16.34 47.71 -12.60
C ARG A 429 15.11 46.92 -13.04
N PRO A 430 14.29 46.39 -12.13
CA PRO A 430 13.11 45.63 -12.51
C PRO A 430 12.04 46.54 -13.14
N LEU A 431 11.70 46.27 -14.41
CA LEU A 431 10.65 46.97 -15.16
C LEU A 431 9.27 46.33 -14.94
N GLY A 432 9.22 45.04 -14.62
CA GLY A 432 7.98 44.33 -14.37
C GLY A 432 8.21 42.85 -14.08
N ARG A 433 7.32 42.24 -13.31
CA ARG A 433 7.31 40.80 -13.05
C ARG A 433 6.11 40.18 -13.73
N SER A 434 6.22 38.94 -14.20
CA SER A 434 5.05 38.18 -14.62
C SER A 434 4.01 38.21 -13.49
N PRO A 435 2.71 38.38 -13.79
CA PRO A 435 1.68 38.38 -12.76
C PRO A 435 1.82 37.13 -11.88
N ARG A 436 1.80 37.33 -10.55
CA ARG A 436 1.75 36.19 -9.62
C ARG A 436 0.53 35.34 -9.98
N PRO A 437 0.63 34.00 -9.96
CA PRO A 437 -0.54 33.16 -10.12
C PRO A 437 -1.63 33.66 -9.18
N ARG A 438 -2.82 33.95 -9.71
CA ARG A 438 -3.98 34.18 -8.83
C ARG A 438 -4.11 32.94 -7.96
N ALA A 439 -4.23 33.13 -6.65
CA ALA A 439 -4.52 32.03 -5.74
C ALA A 439 -5.82 31.37 -6.22
N PHE A 440 -5.69 30.19 -6.83
CA PHE A 440 -6.85 29.45 -7.29
C PHE A 440 -7.65 29.04 -6.06
N GLN A 441 -8.91 29.46 -6.03
CA GLN A 441 -9.90 28.90 -5.13
C GLN A 441 -10.38 27.58 -5.75
N GLU A 442 -9.62 26.48 -5.62
CA GLU A 442 -10.18 25.13 -5.83
C GLU A 442 -9.36 24.04 -5.11
N ARG A 443 -10.09 23.02 -4.64
CA ARG A 443 -9.74 22.11 -3.53
C ARG A 443 -9.13 20.77 -3.96
N THR A 444 -8.91 20.55 -5.26
CA THR A 444 -8.56 19.24 -5.81
C THR A 444 -7.07 19.12 -6.14
N THR A 445 -6.43 18.06 -5.65
CA THR A 445 -5.02 17.76 -5.95
C THR A 445 -4.87 16.98 -7.26
N GLN A 446 -3.68 17.01 -7.86
CA GLN A 446 -3.34 16.22 -9.05
C GLN A 446 -3.58 14.72 -8.82
N LEU A 447 -3.26 14.21 -7.63
CA LEU A 447 -3.55 12.82 -7.25
C LEU A 447 -5.06 12.51 -7.28
N GLN A 448 -5.88 13.37 -6.67
CA GLN A 448 -7.33 13.18 -6.63
C GLN A 448 -7.94 13.22 -8.04
N ALA A 449 -7.50 14.17 -8.88
CA ALA A 449 -7.92 14.26 -10.27
C ALA A 449 -7.53 13.01 -11.07
N LEU A 450 -6.31 12.50 -10.87
CA LEU A 450 -5.83 11.29 -11.53
C LEU A 450 -6.62 10.05 -11.12
N VAL A 451 -6.85 9.84 -9.82
CA VAL A 451 -7.63 8.69 -9.31
C VAL A 451 -9.06 8.74 -9.86
N ALA A 452 -9.70 9.92 -9.87
CA ALA A 452 -11.02 10.10 -10.44
C ALA A 452 -11.05 9.77 -11.95
N TYR A 453 -10.02 10.18 -12.69
CA TYR A 453 -9.89 9.90 -14.11
C TYR A 453 -9.67 8.40 -14.40
N ILE A 454 -8.77 7.73 -13.68
CA ILE A 454 -8.55 6.28 -13.83
C ILE A 454 -9.86 5.52 -13.58
N ARG A 455 -10.60 5.88 -12.52
CA ARG A 455 -11.90 5.27 -12.19
C ARG A 455 -12.92 5.44 -13.31
N GLU A 456 -13.01 6.63 -13.89
CA GLU A 456 -13.94 6.92 -14.97
C GLU A 456 -13.58 6.16 -16.26
N VAL A 457 -12.28 6.10 -16.62
CA VAL A 457 -11.79 5.32 -17.75
C VAL A 457 -12.09 3.83 -17.57
N ALA A 458 -11.81 3.28 -16.38
CA ALA A 458 -12.10 1.88 -16.07
C ALA A 458 -13.60 1.57 -16.19
N LYS A 459 -14.46 2.44 -15.65
CA LYS A 459 -15.91 2.30 -15.74
C LYS A 459 -16.39 2.31 -17.20
N ARG A 460 -15.92 3.26 -18.02
CA ARG A 460 -16.29 3.36 -19.45
C ARG A 460 -15.82 2.17 -20.27
N ALA A 461 -14.65 1.62 -19.94
CA ALA A 461 -14.09 0.45 -20.61
C ALA A 461 -14.66 -0.89 -20.09
N GLY A 462 -15.55 -0.87 -19.10
CA GLY A 462 -16.09 -2.09 -18.49
C GLY A 462 -15.06 -2.91 -17.71
N ILE A 463 -13.99 -2.28 -17.23
CA ILE A 463 -12.94 -2.93 -16.46
C ILE A 463 -13.39 -3.10 -15.02
N THR A 464 -13.54 -4.34 -14.59
CA THR A 464 -13.88 -4.69 -13.21
C THR A 464 -12.63 -4.77 -12.34
N ALA A 465 -12.74 -4.26 -11.11
CA ALA A 465 -11.73 -4.47 -10.08
C ALA A 465 -11.67 -5.96 -9.73
N LEU A 466 -10.46 -6.47 -9.54
CA LEU A 466 -10.27 -7.87 -9.14
C LEU A 466 -10.63 -8.06 -7.67
N PRO A 467 -11.11 -9.26 -7.29
CA PRO A 467 -11.35 -9.56 -5.89
C PRO A 467 -10.05 -9.44 -5.09
N GLY A 468 -10.18 -8.90 -3.87
CA GLY A 468 -9.09 -8.84 -2.92
C GLY A 468 -8.63 -10.21 -2.44
N PRO A 469 -7.39 -10.32 -1.94
CA PRO A 469 -6.90 -11.56 -1.33
C PRO A 469 -7.65 -11.93 -0.03
N TRP A 470 -8.37 -11.00 0.59
CA TRP A 470 -9.25 -11.25 1.75
C TRP A 470 -10.65 -10.70 1.53
N LEU A 471 -11.62 -11.43 2.06
CA LEU A 471 -12.99 -10.94 2.20
C LEU A 471 -13.08 -9.87 3.30
N PRO A 472 -14.09 -8.99 3.26
CA PRO A 472 -14.42 -8.12 4.40
C PRO A 472 -14.57 -8.95 5.70
N PRO A 473 -14.15 -8.47 6.87
CA PRO A 473 -14.43 -9.16 8.13
C PRO A 473 -15.94 -9.31 8.32
N LEU A 474 -16.35 -10.35 9.06
CA LEU A 474 -17.77 -10.47 9.44
C LEU A 474 -18.20 -9.20 10.17
N PRO A 475 -19.38 -8.65 9.85
CA PRO A 475 -19.88 -7.47 10.53
C PRO A 475 -20.18 -7.81 12.00
N GLU A 476 -20.17 -6.80 12.87
CA GLU A 476 -20.44 -6.98 14.31
C GLU A 476 -21.83 -7.58 14.59
N ARG A 477 -22.76 -7.38 13.66
CA ARG A 477 -24.13 -7.89 13.73
C ARG A 477 -24.52 -8.41 12.36
N ILE A 478 -25.10 -9.61 12.35
CA ILE A 478 -25.69 -10.24 11.18
C ILE A 478 -27.11 -10.60 11.56
N THR A 479 -28.08 -10.27 10.72
CA THR A 479 -29.46 -10.67 10.95
C THR A 479 -29.70 -12.07 10.39
N LEU A 480 -30.59 -12.84 11.02
CA LEU A 480 -30.95 -14.16 10.52
C LEU A 480 -31.58 -14.10 9.12
N GLU A 481 -32.31 -13.04 8.82
CA GLU A 481 -32.91 -12.82 7.49
C GLU A 481 -31.87 -12.68 6.38
N GLU A 482 -30.80 -11.89 6.60
CA GLU A 482 -29.69 -11.76 5.65
C GLU A 482 -29.04 -13.12 5.36
N VAL A 483 -28.79 -13.92 6.40
CA VAL A 483 -28.17 -15.24 6.24
C VAL A 483 -29.10 -16.19 5.51
N LEU A 484 -30.40 -16.20 5.83
CA LEU A 484 -31.36 -17.09 5.16
C LEU A 484 -31.59 -16.70 3.70
N ALA A 485 -31.57 -15.41 3.38
CA ALA A 485 -31.71 -14.90 2.01
C ALA A 485 -30.58 -15.36 1.08
N GLU A 486 -29.34 -15.40 1.57
CA GLU A 486 -28.19 -15.91 0.80
C GLU A 486 -28.25 -17.41 0.54
N VAL A 487 -28.97 -18.14 1.40
CA VAL A 487 -28.91 -19.60 1.42
C VAL A 487 -30.05 -20.21 0.62
N ARG A 488 -31.30 -19.74 0.78
CA ARG A 488 -32.46 -20.36 0.12
C ARG A 488 -33.66 -19.41 0.01
N PRO A 489 -33.98 -18.86 -1.18
CA PRO A 489 -35.21 -18.09 -1.38
C PRO A 489 -36.50 -18.93 -1.36
N SER A 490 -36.41 -20.26 -1.51
CA SER A 490 -37.54 -21.13 -1.85
C SER A 490 -37.86 -22.25 -0.84
N GLU A 491 -37.24 -22.28 0.34
CA GLU A 491 -37.45 -23.32 1.35
C GLU A 491 -37.90 -22.72 2.69
N GLY A 492 -38.69 -23.48 3.46
CA GLY A 492 -39.25 -23.02 4.73
C GLY A 492 -40.49 -22.13 4.57
N TRP A 493 -40.79 -21.34 5.60
CA TRP A 493 -42.00 -20.53 5.69
C TRP A 493 -42.02 -19.35 4.70
N ASP A 494 -42.87 -19.39 3.68
CA ASP A 494 -42.98 -18.32 2.68
C ASP A 494 -43.92 -17.16 3.10
N GLY A 495 -44.48 -17.21 4.31
CA GLY A 495 -45.51 -16.28 4.79
C GLY A 495 -46.93 -16.86 4.74
N GLN A 496 -47.14 -17.99 4.08
CA GLN A 496 -48.42 -18.70 4.00
C GLN A 496 -48.30 -20.19 4.31
N THR A 497 -47.23 -20.84 3.81
CA THR A 497 -46.98 -22.28 3.96
C THR A 497 -45.50 -22.57 4.20
N TRP A 498 -45.19 -23.74 4.76
CA TRP A 498 -43.81 -24.25 4.83
C TRP A 498 -43.50 -25.07 3.58
N GLN A 499 -42.58 -24.59 2.76
CA GLN A 499 -41.99 -25.38 1.69
C GLN A 499 -41.02 -26.41 2.29
N PRO A 500 -41.00 -27.66 1.81
CA PRO A 500 -40.14 -28.71 2.36
C PRO A 500 -38.67 -28.29 2.40
N ALA A 501 -38.01 -28.49 3.55
CA ALA A 501 -36.57 -28.29 3.66
C ALA A 501 -35.82 -29.42 2.95
N THR A 502 -34.78 -29.07 2.20
CA THR A 502 -33.90 -30.07 1.54
C THR A 502 -32.98 -30.82 2.51
N ALA A 503 -32.69 -30.24 3.67
CA ALA A 503 -31.87 -30.85 4.71
C ALA A 503 -32.69 -31.06 5.98
N TRP A 504 -32.66 -32.29 6.50
CA TRP A 504 -33.40 -32.67 7.70
C TRP A 504 -32.73 -32.08 8.94
N LEU A 505 -33.47 -31.24 9.67
CA LEU A 505 -33.06 -30.65 10.94
C LEU A 505 -31.67 -29.99 10.89
N GLU A 506 -31.39 -29.25 9.81
CA GLU A 506 -30.13 -28.53 9.62
C GLU A 506 -30.37 -27.00 9.53
N PRO A 507 -30.71 -26.32 10.64
CA PRO A 507 -30.92 -24.88 10.62
C PRO A 507 -29.62 -24.12 10.33
N VAL A 508 -29.78 -22.98 9.67
CA VAL A 508 -28.71 -22.00 9.45
C VAL A 508 -28.84 -20.90 10.50
N VAL A 509 -27.79 -20.68 11.29
CA VAL A 509 -27.84 -19.77 12.46
C VAL A 509 -26.86 -18.59 12.39
N GLY A 510 -26.02 -18.52 11.36
CA GLY A 510 -25.02 -17.47 11.21
C GLY A 510 -24.10 -17.69 10.01
N LEU A 511 -22.94 -17.04 10.02
CA LEU A 511 -21.89 -17.19 9.02
C LEU A 511 -20.60 -17.68 9.68
N VAL A 512 -19.89 -18.56 9.00
CA VAL A 512 -18.52 -18.98 9.28
C VAL A 512 -17.57 -18.17 8.40
N ASP A 513 -16.64 -17.45 9.02
CA ASP A 513 -15.51 -16.86 8.31
C ASP A 513 -14.44 -17.95 8.12
N ASP A 514 -14.13 -18.29 6.87
CA ASP A 514 -13.10 -19.26 6.51
C ASP A 514 -12.02 -18.57 5.64
N PRO A 515 -11.12 -17.81 6.27
CA PRO A 515 -10.07 -17.08 5.56
C PRO A 515 -9.10 -18.01 4.81
N ALA A 516 -8.94 -19.26 5.28
CA ALA A 516 -8.05 -20.25 4.68
C ALA A 516 -8.54 -20.71 3.29
N ASN A 517 -9.84 -20.63 3.04
CA ASN A 517 -10.46 -20.90 1.74
C ASN A 517 -11.03 -19.64 1.06
N GLN A 518 -10.74 -18.45 1.59
CA GLN A 518 -11.23 -17.15 1.08
C GLN A 518 -12.76 -17.13 0.89
N GLN A 519 -13.50 -17.73 1.81
CA GLN A 519 -14.95 -17.81 1.74
C GLN A 519 -15.59 -17.46 3.08
N GLN A 520 -16.79 -16.88 3.01
CA GLN A 520 -17.71 -16.80 4.12
C GLN A 520 -18.89 -17.68 3.76
N ARG A 521 -19.21 -18.64 4.63
CA ARG A 521 -20.23 -19.65 4.35
C ARG A 521 -21.24 -19.73 5.48
N PRO A 522 -22.49 -20.12 5.20
CA PRO A 522 -23.50 -20.29 6.24
C PRO A 522 -23.08 -21.30 7.31
N LEU A 523 -23.28 -20.93 8.58
CA LEU A 523 -23.16 -21.83 9.73
C LEU A 523 -24.41 -22.70 9.79
N ARG A 524 -24.29 -23.91 9.26
CA ARG A 524 -25.28 -24.99 9.33
C ARG A 524 -25.03 -25.84 10.56
N LEU A 525 -26.09 -26.17 11.28
CA LEU A 525 -26.04 -27.05 12.45
C LEU A 525 -26.75 -28.36 12.14
N PRO A 526 -26.04 -29.46 11.85
CA PRO A 526 -26.65 -30.72 11.43
C PRO A 526 -27.24 -31.50 12.61
N LEU A 527 -28.23 -30.94 13.31
CA LEU A 527 -28.87 -31.58 14.47
C LEU A 527 -29.51 -32.93 14.11
N GLY A 528 -29.95 -33.09 12.86
CA GLY A 528 -30.51 -34.34 12.37
C GLY A 528 -29.51 -35.49 12.27
N GLU A 529 -28.23 -35.19 12.03
CA GLU A 529 -27.16 -36.18 11.92
C GLU A 529 -26.41 -36.36 13.24
N GLU A 530 -26.06 -35.24 13.90
CA GLU A 530 -25.19 -35.20 15.08
C GLU A 530 -25.96 -35.25 16.42
N GLY A 531 -27.27 -35.02 16.41
CA GLY A 531 -28.13 -35.25 17.57
C GLY A 531 -28.18 -34.08 18.56
N HIS A 532 -27.10 -33.81 19.29
CA HIS A 532 -27.09 -32.86 20.42
C HIS A 532 -26.09 -31.72 20.19
N LEU A 533 -26.34 -30.55 20.79
CA LEU A 533 -25.50 -29.35 20.68
C LEU A 533 -25.24 -28.73 22.05
N ALA A 534 -23.97 -28.39 22.34
CA ALA A 534 -23.61 -27.62 23.52
C ALA A 534 -22.98 -26.27 23.16
N VAL A 535 -23.51 -25.19 23.73
CA VAL A 535 -23.04 -23.83 23.49
C VAL A 535 -22.36 -23.30 24.75
N TYR A 536 -21.06 -23.01 24.64
CA TYR A 536 -20.26 -22.51 25.75
C TYR A 536 -19.89 -21.03 25.56
N GLY A 537 -19.88 -20.27 26.64
CA GLY A 537 -19.44 -18.87 26.60
C GLY A 537 -19.56 -18.18 27.95
N ALA A 538 -18.76 -17.14 28.17
CA ALA A 538 -18.83 -16.35 29.40
C ALA A 538 -20.19 -15.63 29.56
N PRO A 539 -20.53 -15.11 30.75
CA PRO A 539 -21.69 -14.23 30.91
C PRO A 539 -21.64 -13.05 29.92
N GLY A 540 -22.78 -12.74 29.29
CA GLY A 540 -22.88 -11.63 28.34
C GLY A 540 -22.38 -11.89 26.91
N THR A 541 -21.90 -13.09 26.57
CA THR A 541 -21.37 -13.40 25.21
C THR A 541 -22.44 -13.78 24.18
N GLY A 542 -23.73 -13.62 24.48
CA GLY A 542 -24.82 -13.88 23.52
C GLY A 542 -25.34 -15.32 23.44
N LYS A 543 -25.08 -16.18 24.44
CA LYS A 543 -25.58 -17.58 24.47
C LYS A 543 -27.11 -17.67 24.30
N THR A 544 -27.87 -16.90 25.08
CA THR A 544 -29.33 -16.87 24.96
C THR A 544 -29.76 -16.33 23.59
N THR A 545 -29.10 -15.29 23.08
CA THR A 545 -29.35 -14.77 21.73
C THR A 545 -29.13 -15.83 20.66
N PHE A 546 -28.08 -16.65 20.77
CA PHE A 546 -27.87 -17.79 19.88
C PHE A 546 -29.03 -18.80 19.93
N LEU A 547 -29.53 -19.14 21.13
CA LEU A 547 -30.70 -20.01 21.25
C LEU A 547 -31.95 -19.40 20.60
N GLN A 548 -32.18 -18.10 20.78
CA GLN A 548 -33.28 -17.39 20.12
C GLN A 548 -33.15 -17.46 18.59
N THR A 549 -31.93 -17.28 18.06
CA THR A 549 -31.64 -17.42 16.64
C THR A 549 -31.89 -18.85 16.16
N LEU A 550 -31.44 -19.86 16.90
CA LEU A 550 -31.66 -21.27 16.57
C LEU A 550 -33.15 -21.64 16.54
N ILE A 551 -33.90 -21.26 17.58
CA ILE A 551 -35.35 -21.48 17.67
C ILE A 551 -36.06 -20.84 16.47
N THR A 552 -35.69 -19.59 16.17
CA THR A 552 -36.26 -18.86 15.04
C THR A 552 -35.90 -19.54 13.73
N ALA A 553 -34.65 -19.97 13.54
CA ALA A 553 -34.17 -20.64 12.34
C ALA A 553 -34.91 -21.97 12.10
N LEU A 554 -35.07 -22.80 13.14
CA LEU A 554 -35.85 -24.03 13.07
C LEU A 554 -37.32 -23.75 12.71
N ALA A 555 -37.95 -22.79 13.37
CA ALA A 555 -39.34 -22.42 13.07
C ALA A 555 -39.51 -21.85 11.65
N ARG A 556 -38.49 -21.17 11.13
CA ARG A 556 -38.48 -20.64 9.76
C ARG A 556 -38.28 -21.73 8.71
N THR A 557 -37.46 -22.74 8.99
CA THR A 557 -37.03 -23.74 7.99
C THR A 557 -37.83 -25.03 8.04
N HIS A 558 -38.40 -25.40 9.18
CA HIS A 558 -39.19 -26.61 9.37
C HIS A 558 -40.60 -26.27 9.85
N SER A 559 -41.58 -27.06 9.44
CA SER A 559 -42.97 -26.91 9.86
C SER A 559 -43.21 -27.48 11.27
N PRO A 560 -44.32 -27.11 11.94
CA PRO A 560 -44.70 -27.72 13.23
C PRO A 560 -44.98 -29.23 13.13
N GLN A 561 -45.19 -29.78 11.93
CA GLN A 561 -45.33 -31.22 11.73
C GLN A 561 -43.98 -31.95 11.74
N GLU A 562 -42.89 -31.23 11.54
CA GLU A 562 -41.54 -31.77 11.45
C GLU A 562 -40.75 -31.58 12.74
N VAL A 563 -40.98 -30.49 13.48
CA VAL A 563 -40.20 -30.15 14.68
C VAL A 563 -41.09 -29.60 15.79
N HIS A 564 -40.94 -30.18 16.97
CA HIS A 564 -41.48 -29.66 18.22
C HIS A 564 -40.36 -29.16 19.13
N LEU A 565 -40.57 -28.01 19.75
CA LEU A 565 -39.62 -27.32 20.61
C LEU A 565 -40.13 -27.33 22.05
N TYR A 566 -39.26 -27.74 22.99
CA TYR A 566 -39.51 -27.64 24.43
C TYR A 566 -38.43 -26.81 25.07
N LEU A 567 -38.81 -25.67 25.66
CA LEU A 567 -37.86 -24.66 26.10
C LEU A 567 -37.76 -24.69 27.63
N LEU A 568 -36.55 -24.85 28.15
CA LEU A 568 -36.21 -24.81 29.56
C LEU A 568 -35.41 -23.51 29.81
N ASP A 569 -36.07 -22.49 30.37
CA ASP A 569 -35.50 -21.16 30.57
C ASP A 569 -35.10 -20.96 32.03
N PHE A 570 -33.86 -21.37 32.35
CA PHE A 570 -33.24 -21.14 33.67
C PHE A 570 -32.30 -19.91 33.64
N GLY A 571 -32.53 -19.01 32.69
CA GLY A 571 -31.77 -17.78 32.49
C GLY A 571 -32.62 -16.54 32.77
N GLY A 572 -32.86 -15.77 31.71
CA GLY A 572 -33.46 -14.44 31.78
C GLY A 572 -34.96 -14.39 31.47
N ARG A 573 -35.66 -15.53 31.35
CA ARG A 573 -37.06 -15.61 30.88
C ARG A 573 -37.26 -15.10 29.44
N LEU A 574 -36.18 -15.02 28.65
CA LEU A 574 -36.17 -14.50 27.27
C LEU A 574 -36.72 -15.50 26.24
N LEU A 575 -36.80 -16.79 26.58
CA LEU A 575 -37.37 -17.82 25.72
C LEU A 575 -38.90 -17.86 25.79
N THR A 576 -39.51 -17.24 26.80
CA THR A 576 -40.99 -17.12 26.91
C THR A 576 -41.62 -16.39 25.73
N LEU A 577 -40.86 -15.52 25.04
CA LEU A 577 -41.26 -14.84 23.81
C LEU A 577 -41.71 -15.82 22.71
N PHE A 578 -41.15 -17.03 22.70
CA PHE A 578 -41.43 -18.04 21.67
C PHE A 578 -42.63 -18.94 22.01
N ALA A 579 -43.22 -18.82 23.20
CA ALA A 579 -44.36 -19.62 23.62
C ALA A 579 -45.56 -19.60 22.63
N PRO A 580 -45.84 -18.49 21.90
CA PRO A 580 -46.92 -18.48 20.90
C PRO A 580 -46.60 -19.22 19.59
N LEU A 581 -45.35 -19.64 19.35
CA LEU A 581 -45.01 -20.36 18.11
C LEU A 581 -45.71 -21.72 18.07
N PRO A 582 -46.27 -22.13 16.91
CA PRO A 582 -46.94 -23.43 16.79
C PRO A 582 -46.00 -24.61 16.99
N HIS A 583 -44.69 -24.41 16.84
CA HIS A 583 -43.66 -25.41 17.11
C HIS A 583 -43.42 -25.64 18.62
N VAL A 584 -43.76 -24.68 19.49
CA VAL A 584 -43.39 -24.74 20.90
C VAL A 584 -44.48 -25.47 21.70
N GLY A 585 -44.12 -26.65 22.21
CA GLY A 585 -45.02 -27.48 23.04
C GLY A 585 -45.08 -27.05 24.50
N GLY A 586 -44.09 -26.28 24.97
CA GLY A 586 -44.08 -25.72 26.32
C GLY A 586 -42.78 -25.00 26.66
N VAL A 587 -42.91 -23.97 27.51
CA VAL A 587 -41.78 -23.27 28.13
C VAL A 587 -41.83 -23.53 29.62
N VAL A 588 -40.74 -24.00 30.21
CA VAL A 588 -40.60 -24.29 31.64
C VAL A 588 -39.64 -23.30 32.25
N LEU A 589 -40.08 -22.65 33.32
CA LEU A 589 -39.27 -21.70 34.10
C LEU A 589 -38.63 -22.38 35.31
N MET A 590 -37.64 -21.70 35.89
CA MET A 590 -36.91 -22.18 37.07
C MET A 590 -37.79 -22.54 38.27
N ASP A 591 -38.89 -21.83 38.45
CA ASP A 591 -39.85 -21.99 39.54
C ASP A 591 -40.96 -23.02 39.26
N GLU A 592 -40.95 -23.70 38.10
CA GLU A 592 -42.00 -24.64 37.68
C GLU A 592 -41.57 -26.12 37.75
N GLU A 593 -41.08 -26.57 38.92
CA GLU A 593 -40.54 -27.94 39.12
C GLU A 593 -41.50 -29.06 38.69
N GLU A 594 -42.79 -28.99 39.03
CA GLU A 594 -43.76 -30.01 38.62
C GLU A 594 -43.89 -30.12 37.09
N LYS A 595 -43.77 -28.98 36.40
CA LYS A 595 -43.88 -28.90 34.94
C LYS A 595 -42.62 -29.48 34.29
N LEU A 596 -41.45 -29.20 34.87
CA LEU A 596 -40.17 -29.80 34.48
C LEU A 596 -40.24 -31.33 34.55
N GLN A 597 -40.68 -31.87 35.69
CA GLN A 597 -40.81 -33.32 35.88
C GLN A 597 -41.85 -33.96 34.96
N ARG A 598 -42.95 -33.26 34.66
CA ARG A 598 -43.92 -33.73 33.67
C ARG A 598 -43.33 -33.78 32.27
N LEU A 599 -42.55 -32.77 31.88
CA LEU A 599 -41.89 -32.72 30.58
C LEU A 599 -40.88 -33.87 30.43
N PHE A 600 -39.97 -34.08 31.39
CA PHE A 600 -39.00 -35.17 31.30
C PHE A 600 -39.68 -36.55 31.24
N ARG A 601 -40.71 -36.78 32.06
CA ARG A 601 -41.49 -38.03 32.00
C ARG A 601 -42.20 -38.22 30.66
N PHE A 602 -42.70 -37.14 30.06
CA PHE A 602 -43.26 -37.17 28.71
C PHE A 602 -42.19 -37.55 27.67
N LEU A 603 -41.03 -36.91 27.70
CA LEU A 603 -39.93 -37.19 26.75
C LEU A 603 -39.45 -38.64 26.84
N LEU A 604 -39.27 -39.18 28.05
CA LEU A 604 -38.85 -40.57 28.24
C LEU A 604 -39.90 -41.57 27.73
N ARG A 605 -41.18 -41.33 28.02
CA ARG A 605 -42.28 -42.15 27.47
C ARG A 605 -42.33 -42.11 25.94
N GLU A 606 -42.07 -40.94 25.37
CA GLU A 606 -42.04 -40.76 23.92
C GLU A 606 -40.85 -41.51 23.30
N MET A 607 -39.67 -41.48 23.93
CA MET A 607 -38.52 -42.28 23.51
C MET A 607 -38.85 -43.78 23.53
N ASP A 608 -39.47 -44.29 24.58
CA ASP A 608 -39.86 -45.71 24.67
C ASP A 608 -40.91 -46.08 23.61
N ARG A 609 -41.91 -45.21 23.38
CA ARG A 609 -42.90 -45.39 22.30
C ARG A 609 -42.21 -45.47 20.92
N ARG A 610 -41.25 -44.60 20.64
CA ARG A 610 -40.51 -44.59 19.38
C ARG A 610 -39.63 -45.83 19.21
N LYS A 611 -38.98 -46.30 20.27
CA LYS A 611 -38.23 -47.58 20.23
C LYS A 611 -39.11 -48.73 19.77
N GLU A 612 -40.33 -48.84 20.31
CA GLU A 612 -41.28 -49.88 19.90
C GLU A 612 -41.72 -49.74 18.44
N GLN A 613 -42.03 -48.51 17.99
CA GLN A 613 -42.43 -48.24 16.61
C GLN A 613 -41.30 -48.54 15.61
N PHE A 614 -40.08 -48.12 15.94
CA PHE A 614 -38.91 -48.30 15.08
C PHE A 614 -38.53 -49.79 14.99
N ALA A 615 -38.59 -50.51 16.11
CA ALA A 615 -38.39 -51.96 16.13
C ALA A 615 -39.43 -52.70 15.27
N ARG A 616 -40.71 -52.29 15.30
CA ARG A 616 -41.76 -52.87 14.43
C ARG A 616 -41.53 -52.58 12.96
N ALA A 617 -40.97 -51.42 12.63
CA ALA A 617 -40.61 -51.04 11.27
C ALA A 617 -39.23 -51.58 10.82
N GLY A 618 -38.46 -52.23 11.72
CA GLY A 618 -37.15 -52.79 11.41
C GLY A 618 -36.02 -51.76 11.24
N VAL A 619 -36.18 -50.56 11.81
CA VAL A 619 -35.23 -49.45 11.69
C VAL A 619 -34.70 -48.99 13.05
N GLY A 620 -33.58 -48.28 13.06
CA GLY A 620 -32.92 -47.82 14.29
C GLY A 620 -32.93 -46.30 14.53
N THR A 621 -33.37 -45.51 13.56
CA THR A 621 -33.32 -44.03 13.63
C THR A 621 -34.62 -43.38 13.16
N LEU A 622 -34.89 -42.15 13.64
CA LEU A 622 -36.06 -41.38 13.20
C LEU A 622 -36.05 -41.15 11.69
N THR A 623 -34.90 -40.80 11.11
CA THR A 623 -34.76 -40.58 9.67
C THR A 623 -35.16 -41.82 8.87
N ALA A 624 -34.61 -43.00 9.23
CA ALA A 624 -34.95 -44.26 8.57
C ALA A 624 -36.43 -44.64 8.76
N TYR A 625 -37.01 -44.35 9.93
CA TYR A 625 -38.44 -44.57 10.18
C TYR A 625 -39.33 -43.71 9.28
N ARG A 626 -39.03 -42.41 9.16
CA ARG A 626 -39.76 -41.49 8.28
C ARG A 626 -39.69 -41.94 6.82
N GLU A 627 -38.50 -42.34 6.35
CA GLU A 627 -38.29 -42.83 4.99
C GLU A 627 -39.01 -44.15 4.71
N THR A 628 -38.98 -45.08 5.66
CA THR A 628 -39.56 -46.43 5.49
C THR A 628 -41.08 -46.42 5.57
N THR A 629 -41.66 -45.61 6.46
CA THR A 629 -43.09 -45.64 6.77
C THR A 629 -43.89 -44.52 6.10
N GLY A 630 -43.22 -43.43 5.70
CA GLY A 630 -43.87 -42.19 5.28
C GLY A 630 -44.54 -41.41 6.41
N ASP A 631 -44.42 -41.88 7.67
CA ASP A 631 -44.91 -41.18 8.85
C ASP A 631 -44.05 -39.93 9.09
N PRO A 632 -44.64 -38.71 9.07
CA PRO A 632 -43.90 -37.46 9.24
C PRO A 632 -43.49 -37.19 10.69
N MET A 633 -43.52 -38.19 11.59
CA MET A 633 -43.15 -38.10 13.00
C MET A 633 -42.11 -37.00 13.32
N PRO A 634 -42.46 -36.01 14.16
CA PRO A 634 -41.63 -34.83 14.38
C PRO A 634 -40.39 -35.13 15.22
N ALA A 635 -39.29 -34.42 14.95
CA ALA A 635 -38.18 -34.31 15.88
C ALA A 635 -38.58 -33.52 17.11
N LEU A 636 -38.12 -33.92 18.29
CA LEU A 636 -38.28 -33.16 19.52
C LEU A 636 -36.94 -32.50 19.86
N VAL A 637 -36.91 -31.18 19.95
CA VAL A 637 -35.71 -30.43 20.31
C VAL A 637 -35.94 -29.76 21.67
N VAL A 638 -35.21 -30.24 22.67
CA VAL A 638 -35.21 -29.69 24.02
C VAL A 638 -34.12 -28.63 24.10
N VAL A 639 -34.50 -27.39 24.39
CA VAL A 639 -33.58 -26.25 24.49
C VAL A 639 -33.43 -25.86 25.94
N LEU A 640 -32.23 -26.04 26.51
CA LEU A 640 -31.88 -25.74 27.89
C LEU A 640 -30.99 -24.49 27.97
N ASP A 641 -31.57 -23.35 28.34
CA ASP A 641 -30.77 -22.16 28.63
C ASP A 641 -30.30 -22.19 30.09
N ASN A 642 -28.97 -22.06 30.26
CA ASN A 642 -28.27 -22.02 31.53
C ASN A 642 -28.27 -23.36 32.29
N TYR A 643 -27.59 -24.37 31.75
CA TYR A 643 -27.36 -25.67 32.39
C TYR A 643 -26.86 -25.54 33.84
N THR A 644 -26.01 -24.54 34.11
CA THR A 644 -25.48 -24.29 35.46
C THR A 644 -26.55 -23.92 36.49
N ALA A 645 -27.60 -23.20 36.10
CA ALA A 645 -28.73 -22.90 36.97
C ALA A 645 -29.71 -24.08 37.08
N PHE A 646 -29.77 -24.95 36.07
CA PHE A 646 -30.52 -26.21 36.13
C PHE A 646 -29.84 -27.24 37.06
N ALA A 647 -28.51 -27.35 37.02
CA ALA A 647 -27.74 -28.34 37.75
C ALA A 647 -27.49 -27.95 39.23
N THR A 648 -28.54 -27.53 39.94
CA THR A 648 -28.47 -27.21 41.37
C THR A 648 -28.53 -28.48 42.26
N PRO A 649 -28.07 -28.40 43.52
CA PRO A 649 -28.35 -29.46 44.50
C PRO A 649 -29.85 -29.74 44.59
N GLY A 650 -30.26 -31.01 44.53
CA GLY A 650 -31.67 -31.42 44.51
C GLY A 650 -32.23 -31.78 43.12
N ALA A 651 -31.52 -31.48 42.04
CA ALA A 651 -31.90 -31.84 40.66
C ALA A 651 -31.28 -33.17 40.19
N GLU A 652 -30.92 -34.08 41.10
CA GLU A 652 -30.22 -35.32 40.76
C GLU A 652 -31.04 -36.22 39.82
N GLU A 653 -32.35 -36.32 40.06
CA GLU A 653 -33.26 -37.14 39.25
C GLU A 653 -33.36 -36.60 37.82
N GLU A 654 -33.58 -35.29 37.66
CA GLU A 654 -33.65 -34.61 36.37
C GLU A 654 -32.32 -34.70 35.61
N LEU A 655 -31.18 -34.64 36.31
CA LEU A 655 -29.85 -34.83 35.70
C LEU A 655 -29.61 -36.27 35.25
N GLU A 656 -30.20 -37.28 35.90
CA GLU A 656 -30.20 -38.66 35.38
C GLU A 656 -31.10 -38.80 34.15
N MET A 657 -32.30 -38.21 34.18
CA MET A 657 -33.21 -38.22 33.02
C MET A 657 -32.57 -37.52 31.81
N LEU A 658 -31.91 -36.37 32.01
CA LEU A 658 -31.20 -35.65 30.95
C LEU A 658 -30.02 -36.46 30.39
N ALA A 659 -29.28 -37.17 31.26
CA ALA A 659 -28.21 -38.07 30.81
C ALA A 659 -28.76 -39.23 29.98
N GLN A 660 -29.91 -39.79 30.34
CA GLN A 660 -30.58 -40.82 29.53
C GLN A 660 -31.02 -40.27 28.17
N ILE A 661 -31.60 -39.07 28.13
CA ILE A 661 -32.00 -38.41 26.87
C ILE A 661 -30.79 -38.19 25.97
N THR A 662 -29.67 -37.70 26.48
CA THR A 662 -28.48 -37.51 25.63
C THR A 662 -27.86 -38.82 25.15
N ARG A 663 -27.97 -39.90 25.92
CA ARG A 663 -27.42 -41.21 25.53
C ARG A 663 -28.25 -41.92 24.46
N GLU A 664 -29.57 -41.82 24.53
CA GLU A 664 -30.50 -42.63 23.70
C GLU A 664 -31.37 -41.78 22.76
N GLY A 665 -31.48 -40.49 23.00
CA GLY A 665 -32.44 -39.61 22.34
C GLY A 665 -32.10 -39.29 20.88
N GLY A 666 -30.81 -39.11 20.55
CA GLY A 666 -30.39 -38.71 19.20
C GLY A 666 -30.93 -39.63 18.09
N SER A 667 -30.81 -40.95 18.24
CA SER A 667 -31.36 -41.91 17.26
C SER A 667 -32.88 -41.90 17.23
N LEU A 668 -33.54 -41.62 18.35
CA LEU A 668 -34.99 -41.55 18.47
C LEU A 668 -35.58 -40.19 18.04
N GLY A 669 -34.73 -39.27 17.57
CA GLY A 669 -35.14 -37.92 17.17
C GLY A 669 -35.53 -37.03 18.34
N VAL A 670 -34.93 -37.26 19.52
CA VAL A 670 -35.03 -36.39 20.70
C VAL A 670 -33.66 -35.75 20.93
N HIS A 671 -33.56 -34.49 20.55
CA HIS A 671 -32.36 -33.69 20.48
C HIS A 671 -32.27 -32.76 21.69
N LEU A 672 -31.06 -32.46 22.14
CA LEU A 672 -30.79 -31.55 23.26
C LEU A 672 -29.88 -30.45 22.76
N VAL A 673 -30.30 -29.20 22.96
CA VAL A 673 -29.44 -28.03 22.82
C VAL A 673 -29.31 -27.37 24.18
N LEU A 674 -28.10 -27.27 24.71
CA LEU A 674 -27.87 -26.65 26.01
C LEU A 674 -26.87 -25.50 25.95
N THR A 675 -27.01 -24.54 26.85
CA THR A 675 -25.99 -23.49 27.07
C THR A 675 -25.34 -23.65 28.44
N ALA A 676 -24.03 -23.39 28.52
CA ALA A 676 -23.29 -23.37 29.79
C ALA A 676 -22.17 -22.33 29.76
N ASN A 677 -21.65 -21.96 30.94
CA ASN A 677 -20.56 -20.98 31.02
C ASN A 677 -19.19 -21.55 30.61
N SER A 678 -18.99 -22.85 30.83
CA SER A 678 -17.75 -23.57 30.50
C SER A 678 -18.05 -25.06 30.30
N PRO A 679 -17.31 -25.78 29.42
CA PRO A 679 -17.41 -27.22 29.27
C PRO A 679 -17.25 -27.98 30.59
N SER A 680 -16.38 -27.49 31.48
CA SER A 680 -16.08 -28.14 32.77
C SER A 680 -17.26 -28.18 33.76
N LEU A 681 -18.30 -27.39 33.54
CA LEU A 681 -19.48 -27.31 34.41
C LEU A 681 -20.57 -28.31 34.00
N VAL A 682 -20.49 -28.86 32.79
CA VAL A 682 -21.42 -29.89 32.32
C VAL A 682 -20.92 -31.26 32.80
N LYS A 683 -21.82 -32.05 33.40
CA LYS A 683 -21.44 -33.39 33.89
C LYS A 683 -20.96 -34.26 32.72
N THR A 684 -19.87 -34.99 32.91
CA THR A 684 -19.22 -35.82 31.88
C THR A 684 -20.16 -36.83 31.21
N LYS A 685 -21.08 -37.40 31.98
CA LYS A 685 -22.10 -38.35 31.48
C LYS A 685 -23.08 -37.73 30.47
N ILE A 686 -23.19 -36.40 30.42
CA ILE A 686 -24.00 -35.65 29.46
C ILE A 686 -23.10 -35.17 28.32
N SER A 687 -21.99 -34.51 28.62
CA SER A 687 -21.12 -33.91 27.60
C SER A 687 -20.49 -34.94 26.64
N ASN A 688 -20.21 -36.16 27.11
CA ASN A 688 -19.67 -37.23 26.25
C ASN A 688 -20.62 -37.67 25.13
N ASN A 689 -21.91 -37.37 25.26
CA ASN A 689 -22.92 -37.73 24.26
C ASN A 689 -23.26 -36.55 23.33
N ILE A 690 -22.56 -35.43 23.44
CA ILE A 690 -22.76 -34.25 22.61
C ILE A 690 -21.59 -34.14 21.65
N THR A 691 -21.85 -34.19 20.35
CA THR A 691 -20.82 -34.14 19.31
C THR A 691 -20.62 -32.74 18.73
N LEU A 692 -21.63 -31.85 18.82
CA LEU A 692 -21.58 -30.45 18.36
C LEU A 692 -21.32 -29.42 19.45
#